data_AF-A0AA45M8R8-F1
#
_entry.id   AF-A0AA45M8R8-F1
#
_cell.length_a   1.000
_cell.length_b   1.000
_cell.length_c   1.000
_cell.angle_alpha   90.00
_cell.angle_beta   90.00
_cell.angle_gamma   90.00
#
_symmetry.space_group_name_H-M   'P 1'
#
loop_
_entity.id
_entity.type
_entity.pdbx_description
1 polymer ?
#
loop_
_entity_poly.entity_id
_entity_poly.type
_entity_poly.pdbx_seq_one_letter_code
_entity_poly.pdbx_strand_id
1 'polypeptide(L)'
;MHATRKLWTWLAVICALSFAVLGWVGAEIYLTAPPIPKHIISADGSMLFDEGQVDRGQQAWLSAGGQQLGTVWGHGSYVAPDWSADWLHREALALRQIWAKRDFGANFDDLSKSNQAALNARLKEEMRRNTYDSGRDTIVLSADRAAAVREVARHYMDLFGDNRALDHLREQYAMNANSLPDPDDLKALPAFVFWSAWAAGTDRPGSVDLSYTSNWPHEPLIDNRPSAGAGIWSIASIILMIGAIAAMVMVHSAAKEEADPVPPKTDPLFNLKPTPSMLATKKYFFVVIGLILAQVGMGVITAHYAVEGHSFFGYPLAQILPFVVSRTIHTQFAVLWIATAWLATGLYIAPAISGHEPKFQKLGVNVLFYALLFIVVGSTAMGWLGSLQHKGTAFAFWIGNQGLEFTSMGRIWQILLFIGLLFWVTLLGRALWPALVKKSESRGLIVMVFLAALCIGGFYATSLTWGQHTHYSMIEYWRWWLVHLWVEGFFEVFATAVIALLFTRLGLIRASTANSAIVLETIVFLFGGILGTLHHLYFTGTPTFVIAIGAMFSALEVVPLSMIGVEAWRNYQRSKAAPWVATYKWSILCFIAVGFWNTVGAGLLGFSINTPIALYYMQGLNMTAAHGHAALFGVYGMLGIGLLLFCLRGLCDRMAWSDSLLKVMFWCLNIGLAMMVFISLVPAGLYQAWASVSTGMWFARSPEVIHSKLMETLVWMRVPGDVVFAIGTLFLALFAWRLLTARRARLEAVAADRA
;
A
#
# COMPACT_ATOMS: atom_id res chain seq x y z
N MET A 1 26.70 23.63 16.33
CA MET A 1 27.32 23.14 15.06
C MET A 1 27.95 21.75 15.18
N HIS A 2 28.73 21.41 16.23
CA HIS A 2 29.33 20.07 16.39
C HIS A 2 28.30 18.94 16.59
N ALA A 3 27.25 19.16 17.40
CA ALA A 3 26.18 18.18 17.61
C ALA A 3 25.41 17.84 16.33
N THR A 4 25.08 18.86 15.52
CA THR A 4 24.38 18.68 14.25
C THR A 4 25.20 17.88 13.24
N ARG A 5 26.52 18.13 13.15
CA ARG A 5 27.41 17.35 12.26
C ARG A 5 27.44 15.86 12.64
N LYS A 6 27.46 15.55 13.94
CA LYS A 6 27.43 14.17 14.44
C LYS A 6 26.13 13.45 14.05
N LEU A 7 24.98 14.10 14.19
CA LEU A 7 23.69 13.52 13.77
C LEU A 7 23.63 13.25 12.26
N TRP A 8 24.06 14.20 11.42
CA TRP A 8 24.14 13.98 9.97
C TRP A 8 25.08 12.83 9.58
N THR A 9 26.21 12.66 10.29
CA THR A 9 27.10 11.52 10.08
C THR A 9 26.42 10.19 10.45
N TRP A 10 25.72 10.13 11.59
CA TRP A 10 24.97 8.93 11.98
C TRP A 10 23.87 8.58 10.99
N LEU A 11 23.12 9.58 10.53
CA LEU A 11 22.11 9.39 9.49
C LEU A 11 22.72 8.77 8.23
N ALA A 12 23.83 9.33 7.73
CA ALA A 12 24.50 8.79 6.55
C ALA A 12 25.00 7.36 6.74
N VAL A 13 25.60 7.04 7.89
CA VAL A 13 26.09 5.70 8.23
C VAL A 13 24.94 4.70 8.31
N ILE A 14 23.85 5.04 9.01
CA ILE A 14 22.68 4.17 9.17
C ILE A 14 22.04 3.90 7.82
N CYS A 15 21.84 4.93 6.99
CA CYS A 15 21.31 4.74 5.64
C CYS A 15 22.23 3.83 4.81
N ALA A 16 23.53 4.08 4.79
CA ALA A 16 24.47 3.29 4.00
C ALA A 16 24.48 1.80 4.41
N LEU A 17 24.51 1.52 5.72
CA LEU A 17 24.48 0.16 6.23
C LEU A 17 23.14 -0.53 5.97
N SER A 18 22.03 0.17 6.20
CA SER A 18 20.68 -0.39 6.00
C SER A 18 20.43 -0.70 4.53
N PHE A 19 20.83 0.18 3.59
CA PHE A 19 20.72 -0.11 2.16
C PHE A 19 21.68 -1.20 1.68
N ALA A 20 22.87 -1.31 2.27
CA ALA A 20 23.78 -2.41 1.96
C ALA A 20 23.18 -3.76 2.37
N VAL A 21 22.56 -3.83 3.57
CA VAL A 21 21.84 -5.03 4.02
C VAL A 21 20.64 -5.30 3.13
N LEU A 22 19.80 -4.30 2.84
CA LEU A 22 18.62 -4.47 1.99
C LEU A 22 18.99 -4.97 0.58
N GLY A 23 20.06 -4.43 -0.02
CA GLY A 23 20.60 -4.90 -1.30
C GLY A 23 21.16 -6.31 -1.25
N TRP A 24 21.86 -6.67 -0.16
CA TRP A 24 22.32 -8.05 0.07
C TRP A 24 21.14 -9.02 0.18
N VAL A 25 20.10 -8.67 0.94
CA VAL A 25 18.87 -9.48 1.02
C VAL A 25 18.23 -9.67 -0.37
N GLY A 26 18.18 -8.62 -1.19
CA GLY A 26 17.71 -8.75 -2.58
C GLY A 26 18.50 -9.75 -3.42
N ALA A 27 19.83 -9.78 -3.26
CA ALA A 27 20.69 -10.75 -3.95
C ALA A 27 20.43 -12.19 -3.46
N GLU A 28 20.24 -12.39 -2.15
CA GLU A 28 19.91 -13.70 -1.59
C GLU A 28 18.53 -14.19 -2.06
N ILE A 29 17.53 -13.30 -2.12
CA ILE A 29 16.21 -13.64 -2.69
C ILE A 29 16.37 -14.09 -4.15
N TYR A 30 17.16 -13.36 -4.95
CA TYR A 30 17.39 -13.73 -6.35
C TYR A 30 18.02 -15.13 -6.50
N LEU A 31 18.93 -15.51 -5.61
CA LEU A 31 19.63 -16.80 -5.65
C LEU A 31 18.81 -17.97 -5.10
N THR A 32 17.86 -17.72 -4.20
CA THR A 32 17.18 -18.76 -3.40
C THR A 32 15.67 -18.77 -3.53
N ALA A 33 15.12 -17.91 -4.40
CA ALA A 33 13.71 -17.93 -4.77
C ALA A 33 13.30 -19.32 -5.30
N PRO A 34 12.02 -19.72 -5.13
CA PRO A 34 11.54 -20.99 -5.67
C PRO A 34 11.80 -21.09 -7.18
N PRO A 35 12.39 -22.18 -7.69
CA PRO A 35 12.74 -22.26 -9.10
C PRO A 35 11.48 -22.27 -9.98
N ILE A 36 11.55 -21.62 -11.14
CA ILE A 36 10.55 -21.76 -12.20
C ILE A 36 11.02 -22.91 -13.11
N PRO A 37 10.32 -24.05 -13.14
CA PRO A 37 10.73 -25.17 -13.98
C PRO A 37 10.48 -24.87 -15.46
N LYS A 38 11.26 -25.51 -16.34
CA LYS A 38 10.96 -25.60 -17.77
C LYS A 38 9.79 -26.53 -18.03
N HIS A 39 9.77 -27.70 -17.38
CA HIS A 39 8.69 -28.65 -17.59
C HIS A 39 8.12 -29.15 -16.27
N ILE A 40 6.82 -29.44 -16.29
CA ILE A 40 6.13 -30.11 -15.19
C ILE A 40 5.53 -31.37 -15.78
N ILE A 41 6.04 -32.52 -15.36
CA ILE A 41 5.71 -33.82 -15.93
C ILE A 41 5.22 -34.79 -14.85
N SER A 42 4.46 -35.79 -15.28
CA SER A 42 4.14 -36.95 -14.47
C SER A 42 5.27 -37.97 -14.53
N ALA A 43 5.36 -38.84 -13.52
CA ALA A 43 6.35 -39.92 -13.43
C ALA A 43 6.27 -40.92 -14.59
N ASP A 44 5.13 -41.00 -15.29
CA ASP A 44 4.95 -41.79 -16.52
C ASP A 44 5.46 -41.08 -17.79
N GLY A 45 6.04 -39.89 -17.65
CA GLY A 45 6.56 -39.07 -18.75
C GLY A 45 5.51 -38.19 -19.43
N SER A 46 4.23 -38.23 -19.00
CA SER A 46 3.21 -37.36 -19.58
C SER A 46 3.41 -35.90 -19.17
N MET A 47 3.33 -34.99 -20.14
CA MET A 47 3.46 -33.55 -19.91
C MET A 47 2.22 -32.99 -19.22
N LEU A 48 2.40 -32.12 -18.23
CA LEU A 48 1.31 -31.34 -17.63
C LEU A 48 1.42 -29.89 -18.07
N PHE A 49 2.59 -29.29 -17.86
CA PHE A 49 2.87 -27.91 -18.26
C PHE A 49 4.23 -27.83 -18.97
N ASP A 50 4.22 -27.16 -20.11
CA ASP A 50 5.37 -27.05 -21.01
C ASP A 50 6.22 -25.79 -20.72
N GLU A 51 7.36 -25.67 -21.42
CA GLU A 51 8.29 -24.56 -21.27
C GLU A 51 7.61 -23.20 -21.47
N GLY A 52 7.87 -22.29 -20.53
CA GLY A 52 7.31 -20.93 -20.54
C GLY A 52 5.85 -20.83 -20.07
N GLN A 53 5.14 -21.92 -19.80
CA GLN A 53 3.74 -21.84 -19.37
C GLN A 53 3.57 -21.21 -17.98
N VAL A 54 4.50 -21.42 -17.05
CA VAL A 54 4.46 -20.76 -15.72
C VAL A 54 4.56 -19.24 -15.86
N ASP A 55 5.49 -18.76 -16.68
CA ASP A 55 5.70 -17.34 -16.92
C ASP A 55 4.55 -16.70 -17.71
N ARG A 56 4.07 -17.37 -18.77
CA ARG A 56 2.87 -16.94 -19.49
C ARG A 56 1.64 -16.92 -18.58
N GLY A 57 1.50 -17.91 -17.71
CA GLY A 57 0.44 -17.98 -16.70
C GLY A 57 0.49 -16.83 -15.69
N GLN A 58 1.69 -16.42 -15.27
CA GLN A 58 1.88 -15.23 -14.43
C GLN A 58 1.37 -13.96 -15.14
N GLN A 59 1.72 -13.80 -16.40
CA GLN A 59 1.30 -12.65 -17.21
C GLN A 59 -0.21 -12.66 -17.45
N ALA A 60 -0.80 -13.83 -17.71
CA ALA A 60 -2.23 -14.02 -17.85
C ALA A 60 -2.97 -13.68 -16.54
N TRP A 61 -2.47 -14.15 -15.40
CA TRP A 61 -3.04 -13.79 -14.10
C TRP A 61 -3.01 -12.27 -13.86
N LEU A 62 -1.87 -11.62 -14.13
CA LEU A 62 -1.73 -10.17 -14.01
C LEU A 62 -2.69 -9.41 -14.94
N SER A 63 -2.85 -9.84 -16.20
CA SER A 63 -3.75 -9.20 -17.17
C SER A 63 -5.23 -9.41 -16.85
N ALA A 64 -5.59 -10.53 -16.22
CA ALA A 64 -6.94 -10.83 -15.73
C ALA A 64 -7.33 -10.02 -14.48
N GLY A 65 -6.43 -9.21 -13.95
CA GLY A 65 -6.64 -8.33 -12.79
C GLY A 65 -5.63 -8.56 -11.67
N GLY A 66 -4.91 -9.67 -11.65
CA GLY A 66 -3.83 -9.95 -10.70
C GLY A 66 -4.22 -9.71 -9.24
N GLN A 67 -3.44 -8.88 -8.57
CA GLN A 67 -3.63 -8.43 -7.18
C GLN A 67 -4.85 -7.52 -6.99
N GLN A 68 -5.51 -7.08 -8.06
CA GLN A 68 -6.75 -6.32 -7.98
C GLN A 68 -7.98 -7.23 -7.86
N LEU A 69 -7.88 -8.51 -8.25
CA LEU A 69 -8.98 -9.47 -8.19
C LEU A 69 -8.91 -10.36 -6.95
N GLY A 70 -7.77 -11.02 -6.72
CA GLY A 70 -7.53 -11.89 -5.56
C GLY A 70 -6.10 -11.74 -5.05
N THR A 71 -5.58 -12.77 -4.38
CA THR A 71 -4.18 -12.76 -3.91
C THR A 71 -3.36 -13.94 -4.41
N VAL A 72 -2.06 -13.74 -4.59
CA VAL A 72 -1.05 -14.79 -4.64
C VAL A 72 -0.09 -14.49 -3.50
N TRP A 73 0.25 -15.52 -2.71
CA TRP A 73 1.04 -15.35 -1.50
C TRP A 73 0.50 -14.26 -0.55
N GLY A 74 -0.82 -14.10 -0.49
CA GLY A 74 -1.51 -13.19 0.41
C GLY A 74 -1.49 -11.70 0.03
N HIS A 75 -0.81 -11.30 -1.06
CA HIS A 75 -0.82 -9.93 -1.55
C HIS A 75 -1.87 -9.70 -2.65
N GLY A 76 -2.68 -8.65 -2.49
CA GLY A 76 -3.76 -8.27 -3.41
C GLY A 76 -5.12 -8.02 -2.73
N SER A 77 -6.20 -8.39 -3.42
CA SER A 77 -7.59 -8.12 -3.01
C SER A 77 -8.20 -9.22 -2.15
N TYR A 78 -9.27 -8.90 -1.41
CA TYR A 78 -9.83 -9.74 -0.35
C TYR A 78 -11.21 -10.35 -0.64
N VAL A 79 -11.79 -10.12 -1.84
CA VAL A 79 -13.09 -10.68 -2.22
C VAL A 79 -12.93 -12.07 -2.86
N ALA A 80 -12.19 -12.15 -3.96
CA ALA A 80 -11.76 -13.44 -4.51
C ALA A 80 -10.74 -14.11 -3.56
N PRO A 81 -10.45 -15.42 -3.69
CA PRO A 81 -9.62 -16.13 -2.73
C PRO A 81 -8.14 -15.78 -2.88
N ASP A 82 -7.32 -16.35 -1.98
CA ASP A 82 -5.91 -16.52 -2.29
C ASP A 82 -5.72 -17.73 -3.20
N TRP A 83 -5.22 -17.50 -4.42
CA TRP A 83 -5.12 -18.53 -5.45
C TRP A 83 -4.11 -19.62 -5.08
N SER A 84 -3.05 -19.28 -4.35
CA SER A 84 -2.07 -20.27 -3.88
C SER A 84 -2.68 -21.17 -2.80
N ALA A 85 -3.41 -20.59 -1.84
CA ALA A 85 -4.07 -21.35 -0.77
C ALA A 85 -5.25 -22.19 -1.29
N ASP A 86 -6.09 -21.63 -2.16
CA ASP A 86 -7.23 -22.33 -2.76
C ASP A 86 -6.78 -23.51 -3.64
N TRP A 87 -5.77 -23.31 -4.49
CA TRP A 87 -5.19 -24.39 -5.28
C TRP A 87 -4.60 -25.48 -4.39
N LEU A 88 -3.77 -25.10 -3.41
CA LEU A 88 -3.11 -26.04 -2.51
C LEU A 88 -4.13 -26.95 -1.81
N HIS A 89 -5.23 -26.35 -1.33
CA HIS A 89 -6.30 -27.08 -0.65
C HIS A 89 -7.04 -28.03 -1.61
N ARG A 90 -7.44 -27.54 -2.79
CA ARG A 90 -8.15 -28.34 -3.80
C ARG A 90 -7.31 -29.52 -4.29
N GLU A 91 -6.02 -29.30 -4.54
CA GLU A 91 -5.08 -30.35 -4.93
C GLU A 91 -4.96 -31.42 -3.84
N ALA A 92 -4.85 -31.00 -2.57
CA ALA A 92 -4.79 -31.91 -1.42
C ALA A 92 -6.05 -32.76 -1.25
N LEU A 93 -7.24 -32.17 -1.47
CA LEU A 93 -8.51 -32.91 -1.44
C LEU A 93 -8.62 -33.90 -2.59
N ALA A 94 -8.35 -33.46 -3.83
CA ALA A 94 -8.43 -34.30 -5.01
C ALA A 94 -7.48 -35.51 -4.91
N LEU A 95 -6.25 -35.30 -4.46
CA LEU A 95 -5.27 -36.38 -4.32
C LEU A 95 -5.69 -37.44 -3.29
N ARG A 96 -6.21 -37.03 -2.13
CA ARG A 96 -6.73 -37.99 -1.13
C ARG A 96 -7.96 -38.72 -1.61
N GLN A 97 -8.83 -38.06 -2.37
CA GLN A 97 -9.99 -38.70 -2.97
C GLN A 97 -9.58 -39.76 -4.00
N ILE A 98 -8.57 -39.49 -4.83
CA ILE A 98 -8.00 -40.46 -5.77
C ILE A 98 -7.48 -41.69 -5.03
N TRP A 99 -6.70 -41.50 -3.96
CA TRP A 99 -6.19 -42.62 -3.16
C TRP A 99 -7.30 -43.37 -2.41
N ALA A 100 -8.29 -42.67 -1.84
CA ALA A 100 -9.41 -43.30 -1.17
C ALA A 100 -10.19 -44.23 -2.12
N LYS A 101 -10.44 -43.77 -3.34
CA LYS A 101 -11.10 -44.58 -4.37
C LYS A 101 -10.25 -45.78 -4.80
N ARG A 102 -8.96 -45.58 -5.04
CA ARG A 102 -8.05 -46.65 -5.48
C ARG A 102 -7.84 -47.71 -4.39
N ASP A 103 -7.57 -47.27 -3.16
CA ASP A 103 -7.09 -48.14 -2.08
C ASP A 103 -8.25 -48.78 -1.30
N PHE A 104 -9.44 -48.14 -1.27
CA PHE A 104 -10.58 -48.59 -0.45
C PHE A 104 -11.91 -48.66 -1.20
N GLY A 105 -12.00 -48.21 -2.46
CA GLY A 105 -13.25 -48.21 -3.23
C GLY A 105 -14.33 -47.23 -2.71
N ALA A 106 -14.00 -46.35 -1.76
CA ALA A 106 -14.93 -45.44 -1.10
C ALA A 106 -14.48 -43.96 -1.25
N ASN A 107 -15.35 -43.00 -0.91
CA ASN A 107 -14.91 -41.60 -0.80
C ASN A 107 -14.07 -41.44 0.46
N PHE A 108 -13.18 -40.44 0.47
CA PHE A 108 -12.32 -40.16 1.62
C PHE A 108 -13.13 -39.94 2.91
N ASP A 109 -14.24 -39.20 2.83
CA ASP A 109 -15.08 -38.87 3.99
C ASP A 109 -15.82 -40.08 4.56
N ASP A 110 -16.02 -41.14 3.76
CA ASP A 110 -16.69 -42.38 4.18
C ASP A 110 -15.72 -43.37 4.85
N LEU A 111 -14.41 -43.09 4.83
CA LEU A 111 -13.40 -43.95 5.44
C LEU A 111 -13.38 -43.86 6.96
N SER A 112 -12.89 -44.92 7.62
CA SER A 112 -12.59 -44.87 9.05
C SER A 112 -11.52 -43.81 9.36
N LYS A 113 -11.52 -43.25 10.57
CA LYS A 113 -10.52 -42.25 11.00
C LYS A 113 -9.07 -42.74 10.90
N SER A 114 -8.84 -44.04 11.10
CA SER A 114 -7.54 -44.67 10.90
C SER A 114 -7.10 -44.60 9.43
N ASN A 115 -7.99 -44.91 8.49
CA ASN A 115 -7.67 -44.88 7.06
C ASN A 115 -7.51 -43.43 6.57
N GLN A 116 -8.35 -42.49 7.05
CA GLN A 116 -8.17 -41.06 6.79
C GLN A 116 -6.81 -40.57 7.28
N ALA A 117 -6.41 -40.96 8.49
CA ALA A 117 -5.11 -40.58 9.06
C ALA A 117 -3.93 -41.13 8.25
N ALA A 118 -4.00 -42.39 7.81
CA ALA A 118 -2.97 -43.01 6.97
C ALA A 118 -2.82 -42.27 5.61
N LEU A 119 -3.94 -41.94 4.96
CA LEU A 119 -3.93 -41.18 3.71
C LEU A 119 -3.45 -39.73 3.91
N ASN A 120 -3.78 -39.09 5.03
CA ASN A 120 -3.29 -37.74 5.35
C ASN A 120 -1.77 -37.74 5.60
N ALA A 121 -1.23 -38.74 6.29
CA ALA A 121 0.22 -38.87 6.48
C ALA A 121 0.94 -39.04 5.14
N ARG A 122 0.40 -39.90 4.26
CA ARG A 122 0.90 -40.05 2.89
C ARG A 122 0.80 -38.76 2.06
N LEU A 123 -0.29 -38.00 2.24
CA LEU A 123 -0.48 -36.72 1.56
C LEU A 123 0.61 -35.73 1.92
N LYS A 124 0.89 -35.58 3.21
CA LYS A 124 1.95 -34.70 3.69
C LYS A 124 3.27 -35.05 3.02
N GLU A 125 3.68 -36.32 3.05
CA GLU A 125 4.93 -36.75 2.43
C GLU A 125 4.99 -36.44 0.93
N GLU A 126 3.91 -36.72 0.20
CA GLU A 126 3.83 -36.50 -1.26
C GLU A 126 3.85 -35.02 -1.65
N MET A 127 3.12 -34.17 -0.91
CA MET A 127 3.01 -32.75 -1.23
C MET A 127 4.25 -31.94 -0.81
N ARG A 128 4.87 -32.31 0.33
CA ARG A 128 6.06 -31.64 0.85
C ARG A 128 7.35 -32.05 0.15
N ARG A 129 7.42 -33.26 -0.42
CA ARG A 129 8.61 -33.73 -1.12
C ARG A 129 8.99 -32.78 -2.26
N ASN A 130 10.24 -32.33 -2.26
CA ASN A 130 10.79 -31.56 -3.36
C ASN A 130 11.15 -32.49 -4.52
N THR A 131 10.44 -32.35 -5.63
CA THR A 131 10.62 -33.14 -6.84
C THR A 131 11.18 -32.33 -8.01
N TYR A 132 11.71 -31.14 -7.73
CA TYR A 132 12.43 -30.34 -8.72
C TYR A 132 13.83 -30.92 -8.96
N ASP A 133 14.12 -31.23 -10.20
CA ASP A 133 15.42 -31.69 -10.69
C ASP A 133 16.16 -30.51 -11.34
N SER A 134 17.17 -29.98 -10.63
CA SER A 134 17.98 -28.85 -11.10
C SER A 134 18.83 -29.16 -12.33
N GLY A 135 19.09 -30.45 -12.63
CA GLY A 135 19.83 -30.84 -13.83
C GLY A 135 18.99 -30.77 -15.11
N ARG A 136 17.66 -30.91 -14.97
CA ARG A 136 16.71 -30.90 -16.10
C ARG A 136 15.73 -29.72 -16.09
N ASP A 137 15.78 -28.86 -15.07
CA ASP A 137 14.77 -27.84 -14.80
C ASP A 137 13.34 -28.38 -14.86
N THR A 138 13.10 -29.52 -14.20
CA THR A 138 11.81 -30.22 -14.30
C THR A 138 11.26 -30.57 -12.93
N ILE A 139 9.97 -30.30 -12.70
CA ILE A 139 9.23 -30.86 -11.58
C ILE A 139 8.59 -32.18 -12.03
N VAL A 140 8.86 -33.26 -11.31
CA VAL A 140 8.25 -34.57 -11.58
C VAL A 140 7.19 -34.88 -10.51
N LEU A 141 5.95 -35.11 -10.91
CA LEU A 141 4.85 -35.47 -10.02
C LEU A 141 4.55 -36.97 -10.10
N SER A 142 4.04 -37.58 -9.02
CA SER A 142 3.46 -38.91 -9.14
C SER A 142 2.27 -38.90 -10.09
N ALA A 143 1.93 -40.06 -10.68
CA ALA A 143 0.79 -40.16 -11.59
C ALA A 143 -0.54 -39.73 -10.92
N ASP A 144 -0.73 -40.05 -9.64
CA ASP A 144 -1.93 -39.64 -8.88
C ASP A 144 -1.97 -38.12 -8.65
N ARG A 145 -0.85 -37.52 -8.24
CA ARG A 145 -0.76 -36.07 -8.04
C ARG A 145 -0.94 -35.33 -9.37
N ALA A 146 -0.39 -35.87 -10.46
CA ALA A 146 -0.60 -35.34 -11.79
C ALA A 146 -2.08 -35.39 -12.22
N ALA A 147 -2.81 -36.45 -11.88
CA ALA A 147 -4.25 -36.54 -12.11
C ALA A 147 -5.03 -35.49 -11.28
N ALA A 148 -4.68 -35.30 -10.01
CA ALA A 148 -5.25 -34.24 -9.17
C ALA A 148 -4.99 -32.84 -9.76
N VAL A 149 -3.76 -32.56 -10.20
CA VAL A 149 -3.40 -31.28 -10.84
C VAL A 149 -4.21 -31.03 -12.10
N ARG A 150 -4.47 -32.04 -12.94
CA ARG A 150 -5.32 -31.90 -14.14
C ARG A 150 -6.77 -31.59 -13.78
N GLU A 151 -7.29 -32.14 -12.68
CA GLU A 151 -8.62 -31.82 -12.20
C GLU A 151 -8.72 -30.36 -11.75
N VAL A 152 -7.78 -29.91 -10.92
CA VAL A 152 -7.76 -28.52 -10.44
C VAL A 152 -7.50 -27.55 -11.59
N ALA A 153 -6.63 -27.88 -12.55
CA ALA A 153 -6.39 -27.05 -13.72
C ALA A 153 -7.67 -26.77 -14.53
N ARG A 154 -8.53 -27.78 -14.71
CA ARG A 154 -9.84 -27.60 -15.37
C ARG A 154 -10.72 -26.61 -14.63
N HIS A 155 -10.78 -26.70 -13.30
CA HIS A 155 -11.54 -25.75 -12.48
C HIS A 155 -11.13 -24.30 -12.73
N TYR A 156 -9.82 -24.01 -12.77
CA TYR A 156 -9.32 -22.65 -13.02
C TYR A 156 -9.55 -22.19 -14.47
N MET A 157 -9.43 -23.08 -15.45
CA MET A 157 -9.78 -22.77 -16.83
C MET A 157 -11.27 -22.46 -16.98
N ASP A 158 -12.16 -23.20 -16.32
CA ASP A 158 -13.59 -22.93 -16.30
C ASP A 158 -13.92 -21.61 -15.59
N LEU A 159 -13.20 -21.31 -14.49
CA LEU A 159 -13.42 -20.13 -13.66
C LEU A 159 -13.05 -18.85 -14.41
N PHE A 160 -11.87 -18.83 -15.06
CA PHE A 160 -11.38 -17.69 -15.83
C PHE A 160 -11.92 -17.62 -17.26
N GLY A 161 -12.46 -18.73 -17.78
CA GLY A 161 -13.20 -18.81 -19.03
C GLY A 161 -14.68 -18.42 -18.87
N ASP A 162 -15.53 -19.01 -19.71
CA ASP A 162 -16.94 -18.65 -19.86
C ASP A 162 -17.93 -19.77 -19.46
N ASN A 163 -17.45 -20.81 -18.76
CA ASN A 163 -18.28 -21.93 -18.33
C ASN A 163 -19.38 -21.47 -17.35
N ARG A 164 -20.64 -21.57 -17.78
CA ARG A 164 -21.80 -21.08 -17.00
C ARG A 164 -22.01 -21.79 -15.66
N ALA A 165 -21.48 -23.00 -15.48
CA ALA A 165 -21.57 -23.71 -14.21
C ALA A 165 -20.89 -22.97 -13.05
N LEU A 166 -19.95 -22.07 -13.35
CA LEU A 166 -19.24 -21.26 -12.35
C LEU A 166 -19.70 -19.81 -12.28
N ASP A 167 -20.82 -19.44 -12.93
CA ASP A 167 -21.33 -18.05 -12.91
C ASP A 167 -21.61 -17.56 -11.48
N HIS A 168 -22.23 -18.39 -10.64
CA HIS A 168 -22.48 -18.06 -9.25
C HIS A 168 -21.18 -17.83 -8.46
N LEU A 169 -20.16 -18.67 -8.67
CA LEU A 169 -18.87 -18.53 -8.00
C LEU A 169 -18.14 -17.25 -8.47
N ARG A 170 -18.23 -16.94 -9.76
CA ARG A 170 -17.71 -15.69 -10.33
C ARG A 170 -18.41 -14.46 -9.75
N GLU A 171 -19.72 -14.51 -9.54
CA GLU A 171 -20.47 -13.44 -8.86
C GLU A 171 -19.97 -13.26 -7.42
N GLN A 172 -19.81 -14.35 -6.67
CA GLN A 172 -19.24 -14.33 -5.31
C GLN A 172 -17.80 -13.78 -5.26
N TYR A 173 -17.02 -13.97 -6.32
CA TYR A 173 -15.66 -13.41 -6.44
C TYR A 173 -15.61 -12.01 -7.05
N ALA A 174 -16.77 -11.40 -7.36
CA ALA A 174 -16.87 -10.14 -8.09
C ALA A 174 -16.06 -10.15 -9.41
N MET A 175 -16.03 -11.30 -10.08
CA MET A 175 -15.20 -11.61 -11.24
C MET A 175 -16.03 -11.73 -12.52
N ASN A 176 -15.69 -11.01 -13.58
CA ASN A 176 -16.42 -11.14 -14.85
C ASN A 176 -16.16 -12.49 -15.54
N ALA A 177 -17.17 -12.99 -16.25
CA ALA A 177 -17.00 -14.14 -17.14
C ALA A 177 -16.01 -13.84 -18.26
N ASN A 178 -15.32 -14.87 -18.74
CA ASN A 178 -14.37 -14.79 -19.84
C ASN A 178 -13.25 -13.76 -19.61
N SER A 179 -12.71 -13.72 -18.38
CA SER A 179 -11.64 -12.78 -17.99
C SER A 179 -10.35 -13.00 -18.80
N LEU A 180 -10.15 -14.22 -19.33
CA LEU A 180 -9.06 -14.58 -20.23
C LEU A 180 -9.61 -15.22 -21.52
N PRO A 181 -9.92 -14.42 -22.56
CA PRO A 181 -10.47 -14.92 -23.82
C PRO A 181 -9.42 -15.58 -24.73
N ASP A 182 -8.14 -15.29 -24.54
CA ASP A 182 -7.06 -15.95 -25.29
C ASP A 182 -6.89 -17.40 -24.79
N PRO A 183 -7.08 -18.42 -25.66
CA PRO A 183 -7.03 -19.82 -25.23
C PRO A 183 -5.68 -20.27 -24.70
N ASP A 184 -4.59 -19.67 -25.15
CA ASP A 184 -3.25 -20.04 -24.71
C ASP A 184 -2.92 -19.41 -23.35
N ASP A 185 -3.38 -18.17 -23.11
CA ASP A 185 -3.30 -17.55 -21.77
C ASP A 185 -4.15 -18.32 -20.76
N LEU A 186 -5.36 -18.72 -21.16
CA LEU A 186 -6.26 -19.52 -20.32
C LEU A 186 -5.66 -20.88 -19.96
N LYS A 187 -5.02 -21.55 -20.93
CA LYS A 187 -4.32 -22.83 -20.71
C LYS A 187 -3.06 -22.68 -19.85
N ALA A 188 -2.37 -21.54 -19.94
CA ALA A 188 -1.14 -21.28 -19.20
C ALA A 188 -1.41 -20.86 -17.74
N LEU A 189 -2.54 -20.20 -17.45
CA LEU A 189 -2.89 -19.72 -16.11
C LEU A 189 -2.72 -20.78 -15.01
N PRO A 190 -3.26 -22.01 -15.13
CA PRO A 190 -3.09 -23.04 -14.12
C PRO A 190 -1.64 -23.37 -13.78
N ALA A 191 -0.70 -23.26 -14.74
CA ALA A 191 0.71 -23.55 -14.51
C ALA A 191 1.32 -22.60 -13.46
N PHE A 192 0.96 -21.30 -13.52
CA PHE A 192 1.41 -20.30 -12.54
C PHE A 192 0.78 -20.51 -11.16
N VAL A 193 -0.54 -20.74 -11.12
CA VAL A 193 -1.24 -20.95 -9.85
C VAL A 193 -0.72 -22.23 -9.17
N PHE A 194 -0.58 -23.32 -9.93
CA PHE A 194 0.09 -24.55 -9.48
C PHE A 194 1.48 -24.27 -8.93
N TRP A 195 2.34 -23.57 -9.69
CA TRP A 195 3.71 -23.27 -9.26
C TRP A 195 3.73 -22.48 -7.94
N SER A 196 2.83 -21.50 -7.78
CA SER A 196 2.72 -20.71 -6.56
C SER A 196 2.33 -21.55 -5.35
N ALA A 197 1.43 -22.53 -5.53
CA ALA A 197 0.98 -23.47 -4.50
C ALA A 197 2.03 -24.55 -4.21
N TRP A 198 2.72 -25.05 -5.24
CA TRP A 198 3.85 -25.96 -5.12
C TRP A 198 4.96 -25.32 -4.29
N ALA A 199 5.37 -24.10 -4.61
CA ALA A 199 6.36 -23.36 -3.82
C ALA A 199 5.91 -23.20 -2.35
N ALA A 200 4.60 -23.04 -2.12
CA ALA A 200 4.04 -22.87 -0.79
C ALA A 200 3.96 -24.16 0.04
N GLY A 201 3.81 -25.32 -0.61
CA GLY A 201 3.68 -26.62 0.05
C GLY A 201 4.95 -27.48 0.06
N THR A 202 5.91 -27.21 -0.82
CA THR A 202 7.09 -28.05 -1.02
C THR A 202 8.30 -27.57 -0.22
N ASP A 203 8.97 -28.50 0.46
CA ASP A 203 10.15 -28.24 1.27
C ASP A 203 11.32 -27.68 0.45
N ARG A 204 12.05 -26.73 1.02
CA ARG A 204 13.30 -26.22 0.44
C ARG A 204 14.33 -27.36 0.34
N PRO A 205 15.24 -27.31 -0.65
CA PRO A 205 16.32 -28.28 -0.75
C PRO A 205 17.12 -28.37 0.56
N GLY A 206 17.31 -29.59 1.07
CA GLY A 206 18.03 -29.85 2.33
C GLY A 206 17.31 -29.43 3.61
N SER A 207 16.05 -28.99 3.52
CA SER A 207 15.21 -28.68 4.68
C SER A 207 14.14 -29.76 4.87
N VAL A 208 13.64 -29.89 6.11
CA VAL A 208 12.53 -30.78 6.47
C VAL A 208 11.45 -29.93 7.12
N ASP A 209 10.20 -30.08 6.69
CA ASP A 209 9.05 -29.33 7.20
C ASP A 209 9.21 -27.79 7.09
N LEU A 210 9.87 -27.31 6.02
CA LEU A 210 10.05 -25.89 5.72
C LEU A 210 9.93 -25.61 4.22
N SER A 211 8.80 -25.04 3.80
CA SER A 211 8.55 -24.70 2.39
C SER A 211 9.27 -23.44 1.91
N TYR A 212 9.24 -23.16 0.60
CA TYR A 212 9.85 -21.94 0.05
C TYR A 212 9.23 -20.65 0.61
N THR A 213 7.97 -20.68 1.01
CA THR A 213 7.24 -19.55 1.62
C THR A 213 7.24 -19.60 3.15
N SER A 214 8.19 -20.33 3.75
CA SER A 214 8.29 -20.49 5.22
C SER A 214 7.01 -21.09 5.84
N ASN A 215 6.45 -22.12 5.20
CA ASN A 215 5.23 -22.84 5.55
C ASN A 215 3.93 -22.06 5.42
N TRP A 216 3.93 -20.86 4.82
CA TRP A 216 2.68 -20.17 4.49
C TRP A 216 2.11 -20.73 3.18
N PRO A 217 0.79 -20.87 3.00
CA PRO A 217 -0.30 -20.51 3.91
C PRO A 217 -0.58 -21.59 4.95
N HIS A 218 -1.32 -21.24 6.01
CA HIS A 218 -1.81 -22.22 6.98
C HIS A 218 -2.69 -23.29 6.30
N GLU A 219 -2.19 -24.53 6.26
CA GLU A 219 -2.84 -25.69 5.67
C GLU A 219 -2.50 -26.94 6.51
N PRO A 220 -3.39 -27.32 7.46
CA PRO A 220 -3.16 -28.46 8.34
C PRO A 220 -2.94 -29.79 7.62
N LEU A 221 -3.47 -29.94 6.40
CA LEU A 221 -3.43 -31.21 5.65
C LEU A 221 -2.02 -31.62 5.23
N ILE A 222 -1.11 -30.66 5.14
CA ILE A 222 0.31 -30.89 4.82
C ILE A 222 1.24 -30.37 5.92
N ASP A 223 0.71 -30.16 7.13
CA ASP A 223 1.42 -29.55 8.25
C ASP A 223 2.10 -28.21 7.92
N ASN A 224 1.49 -27.41 7.05
CA ASN A 224 1.89 -26.02 6.93
C ASN A 224 1.43 -25.29 8.19
N ARG A 225 2.38 -25.17 9.13
CA ARG A 225 2.25 -24.49 10.42
C ARG A 225 3.39 -23.48 10.59
N PRO A 226 3.23 -22.46 11.45
CA PRO A 226 4.30 -21.49 11.72
C PRO A 226 5.60 -22.20 12.10
N SER A 227 6.71 -21.76 11.50
CA SER A 227 8.03 -22.26 11.88
C SER A 227 8.41 -21.80 13.29
N ALA A 228 9.33 -22.52 13.95
CA ALA A 228 9.89 -22.08 15.23
C ALA A 228 10.50 -20.68 15.14
N GLY A 229 11.12 -20.35 14.00
CA GLY A 229 11.64 -19.00 13.72
C GLY A 229 10.56 -17.93 13.74
N ALA A 230 9.40 -18.17 13.12
CA ALA A 230 8.29 -17.22 13.15
C ALA A 230 7.82 -16.93 14.59
N GLY A 231 7.75 -17.96 15.44
CA GLY A 231 7.42 -17.80 16.87
C GLY A 231 8.49 -17.02 17.65
N ILE A 232 9.75 -17.41 17.54
CA ILE A 232 10.87 -16.79 18.29
C ILE A 232 11.04 -15.31 17.90
N TRP A 233 11.06 -15.02 16.59
CA TRP A 233 11.27 -13.64 16.12
C TRP A 233 10.08 -12.72 16.41
N SER A 234 8.87 -13.28 16.57
CA SER A 234 7.71 -12.52 17.06
C SER A 234 7.90 -12.09 18.51
N ILE A 235 8.36 -12.98 19.38
CA ILE A 235 8.62 -12.66 20.79
C ILE A 235 9.79 -11.68 20.90
N ALA A 236 10.88 -11.93 20.17
CA ALA A 236 12.06 -11.08 20.18
C ALA A 236 11.74 -9.65 19.72
N SER A 237 10.91 -9.48 18.68
CA SER A 237 10.54 -8.16 18.18
C SER A 237 9.66 -7.38 19.17
N ILE A 238 8.74 -8.06 19.87
CA ILE A 238 7.95 -7.45 20.96
C ILE A 238 8.85 -6.98 22.10
N ILE A 239 9.79 -7.84 22.55
CA ILE A 239 10.73 -7.49 23.64
C ILE A 239 11.58 -6.28 23.23
N LEU A 240 12.12 -6.30 22.01
CA LEU A 240 12.90 -5.19 21.48
C LEU A 240 12.08 -3.90 21.42
N MET A 241 10.85 -3.95 20.90
CA MET A 241 9.96 -2.79 20.82
C MET A 241 9.68 -2.20 22.20
N ILE A 242 9.29 -3.03 23.18
CA ILE A 242 8.99 -2.56 24.54
C ILE A 242 10.24 -1.94 25.18
N GLY A 243 11.39 -2.59 25.06
CA GLY A 243 12.66 -2.06 25.55
C GLY A 243 13.05 -0.74 24.90
N ALA A 244 12.86 -0.63 23.58
CA ALA A 244 13.16 0.57 22.81
C ALA A 244 12.19 1.73 23.14
N ILE A 245 10.90 1.45 23.35
CA ILE A 245 9.92 2.44 23.83
C ILE A 245 10.34 2.95 25.21
N ALA A 246 10.65 2.05 26.15
CA ALA A 246 11.09 2.44 27.49
C ALA A 246 12.37 3.30 27.46
N ALA A 247 13.34 2.92 26.62
CA ALA A 247 14.56 3.70 26.41
C ALA A 247 14.27 5.08 25.81
N MET A 248 13.39 5.15 24.79
CA MET A 248 13.00 6.41 24.16
C MET A 248 12.28 7.34 25.14
N VAL A 249 11.36 6.81 25.94
CA VAL A 249 10.66 7.57 26.99
C VAL A 249 11.65 8.10 28.03
N MET A 250 12.61 7.28 28.46
CA MET A 250 13.66 7.68 29.41
C MET A 250 14.54 8.81 28.84
N VAL A 251 15.01 8.65 27.60
CA VAL A 251 15.83 9.67 26.92
C VAL A 251 15.04 10.97 26.72
N HIS A 252 13.79 10.88 26.27
CA HIS A 252 12.93 12.04 26.07
C HIS A 252 12.63 12.76 27.38
N SER A 253 12.37 12.03 28.47
CA SER A 253 12.08 12.61 29.79
C SER A 253 13.32 13.24 30.44
N ALA A 254 14.51 12.71 30.18
CA ALA A 254 15.78 13.25 30.66
C ALA A 254 16.25 14.48 29.86
N ALA A 255 15.80 14.62 28.60
CA ALA A 255 16.13 15.75 27.76
C ALA A 255 15.45 17.02 28.29
N LYS A 256 16.25 18.03 28.65
CA LYS A 256 15.72 19.38 28.96
C LYS A 256 15.42 20.09 27.65
N GLU A 257 14.14 20.28 27.35
CA GLU A 257 13.73 21.12 26.23
C GLU A 257 13.73 22.61 26.61
N GLU A 258 14.23 23.45 25.71
CA GLU A 258 14.06 24.89 25.82
C GLU A 258 12.61 25.28 25.58
N ALA A 259 12.13 26.30 26.30
CA ALA A 259 10.78 26.82 26.09
C ALA A 259 10.57 27.32 24.65
N ASP A 260 9.35 27.12 24.14
CA ASP A 260 8.89 27.64 22.86
C ASP A 260 9.16 29.16 22.78
N PRO A 261 9.54 29.70 21.60
CA PRO A 261 9.80 31.11 21.43
C PRO A 261 8.52 31.94 21.62
N VAL A 262 8.67 33.20 22.02
CA VAL A 262 7.53 34.14 22.05
C VAL A 262 7.05 34.36 20.60
N PRO A 263 5.79 34.01 20.25
CA PRO A 263 5.31 34.14 18.89
C PRO A 263 5.32 35.60 18.42
N PRO A 264 5.56 35.86 17.12
CA PRO A 264 5.42 37.19 16.53
C PRO A 264 4.03 37.80 16.80
N LYS A 265 3.95 39.13 16.95
CA LYS A 265 2.67 39.83 17.17
C LYS A 265 1.73 39.75 15.96
N THR A 266 2.28 39.59 14.76
CA THR A 266 1.56 39.51 13.49
C THR A 266 2.02 38.30 12.70
N ASP A 267 1.12 37.72 11.89
CA ASP A 267 1.41 36.59 11.00
C ASP A 267 2.63 36.90 10.09
N PRO A 268 3.74 36.15 10.23
CA PRO A 268 4.96 36.37 9.43
C PRO A 268 4.77 36.14 7.94
N LEU A 269 3.76 35.36 7.56
CA LEU A 269 3.44 35.05 6.17
C LEU A 269 2.37 36.00 5.60
N PHE A 270 1.82 36.91 6.42
CA PHE A 270 0.75 37.83 6.03
C PHE A 270 1.15 38.74 4.86
N ASN A 271 2.39 39.21 4.84
CA ASN A 271 2.93 40.13 3.83
C ASN A 271 3.63 39.43 2.67
N LEU A 272 3.64 38.09 2.64
CA LEU A 272 4.27 37.34 1.55
C LEU A 272 3.44 37.53 0.27
N LYS A 273 3.98 38.27 -0.70
CA LYS A 273 3.36 38.40 -2.03
C LYS A 273 3.58 37.09 -2.81
N PRO A 274 2.52 36.34 -3.17
CA PRO A 274 2.70 35.09 -3.89
C PRO A 274 3.36 35.33 -5.25
N THR A 275 4.39 34.55 -5.56
CA THR A 275 5.06 34.61 -6.87
C THR A 275 4.19 34.00 -7.98
N PRO A 276 4.50 34.24 -9.26
CA PRO A 276 3.74 33.65 -10.37
C PRO A 276 3.70 32.12 -10.36
N SER A 277 4.78 31.43 -9.97
CA SER A 277 4.80 29.97 -9.82
C SER A 277 3.97 29.49 -8.62
N MET A 278 4.01 30.19 -7.48
CA MET A 278 3.14 29.89 -6.35
C MET A 278 1.66 29.97 -6.74
N LEU A 279 1.26 31.02 -7.45
CA LEU A 279 -0.11 31.16 -7.96
C LEU A 279 -0.50 30.02 -8.91
N ALA A 280 0.45 29.51 -9.69
CA ALA A 280 0.22 28.38 -10.60
C ALA A 280 0.00 27.04 -9.87
N THR A 281 0.44 26.90 -8.61
CA THR A 281 0.13 25.68 -7.81
C THR A 281 -1.34 25.57 -7.43
N LYS A 282 -2.09 26.68 -7.45
CA LYS A 282 -3.51 26.71 -7.08
C LYS A 282 -4.34 25.64 -7.79
N LYS A 283 -4.15 25.43 -9.09
CA LYS A 283 -4.89 24.42 -9.89
C LYS A 283 -4.60 22.98 -9.47
N TYR A 284 -3.41 22.68 -8.94
CA TYR A 284 -3.08 21.34 -8.44
C TYR A 284 -3.99 20.97 -7.28
N PHE A 285 -4.15 21.87 -6.31
CA PHE A 285 -4.99 21.61 -5.13
C PHE A 285 -6.45 21.36 -5.48
N PHE A 286 -6.99 22.02 -6.52
CA PHE A 286 -8.35 21.72 -6.99
C PHE A 286 -8.45 20.35 -7.68
N VAL A 287 -7.44 19.98 -8.47
CA VAL A 287 -7.38 18.64 -9.07
C VAL A 287 -7.25 17.57 -7.98
N VAL A 288 -6.44 17.80 -6.94
CA VAL A 288 -6.34 16.90 -5.78
C VAL A 288 -7.71 16.64 -5.17
N ILE A 289 -8.53 17.67 -4.92
CA ILE A 289 -9.88 17.51 -4.37
C ILE A 289 -10.78 16.71 -5.32
N GLY A 290 -10.68 16.94 -6.63
CA GLY A 290 -11.38 16.14 -7.64
C GLY A 290 -10.96 14.67 -7.64
N LEU A 291 -9.67 14.38 -7.49
CA LEU A 291 -9.14 13.02 -7.39
C LEU A 291 -9.61 12.32 -6.10
N ILE A 292 -9.68 13.04 -4.97
CA ILE A 292 -10.23 12.49 -3.71
C ILE A 292 -11.70 12.08 -3.93
N LEU A 293 -12.53 12.94 -4.55
CA LEU A 293 -13.92 12.61 -4.85
C LEU A 293 -14.04 11.36 -5.72
N ALA A 294 -13.26 11.28 -6.80
CA ALA A 294 -13.24 10.13 -7.68
C ALA A 294 -12.78 8.86 -6.94
N GLN A 295 -11.73 8.94 -6.12
CA GLN A 295 -11.21 7.84 -5.33
C GLN A 295 -12.23 7.30 -4.32
N VAL A 296 -12.93 8.19 -3.62
CA VAL A 296 -14.01 7.81 -2.69
C VAL A 296 -15.18 7.18 -3.44
N GLY A 297 -15.58 7.74 -4.58
CA GLY A 297 -16.63 7.15 -5.43
C GLY A 297 -16.28 5.73 -5.89
N MET A 298 -15.05 5.51 -6.34
CA MET A 298 -14.57 4.17 -6.69
C MET A 298 -14.53 3.23 -5.48
N GLY A 299 -14.16 3.74 -4.30
CA GLY A 299 -14.17 2.95 -3.06
C GLY A 299 -15.56 2.46 -2.68
N VAL A 300 -16.60 3.30 -2.84
CA VAL A 300 -18.00 2.92 -2.62
C VAL A 300 -18.41 1.80 -3.58
N ILE A 301 -18.08 1.92 -4.87
CA ILE A 301 -18.41 0.91 -5.89
C ILE A 301 -17.68 -0.41 -5.58
N THR A 302 -16.38 -0.36 -5.28
CA THR A 302 -15.60 -1.55 -4.93
C THR A 302 -16.14 -2.25 -3.67
N ALA A 303 -16.53 -1.49 -2.64
CA ALA A 303 -17.10 -2.06 -1.42
C ALA A 303 -18.47 -2.71 -1.68
N HIS A 304 -19.28 -2.13 -2.56
CA HIS A 304 -20.61 -2.66 -2.90
C HIS A 304 -20.54 -4.02 -3.60
N TYR A 305 -19.56 -4.23 -4.48
CA TYR A 305 -19.33 -5.51 -5.14
C TYR A 305 -18.96 -6.66 -4.20
N ALA A 306 -18.52 -6.36 -2.97
CA ALA A 306 -18.30 -7.40 -1.96
C ALA A 306 -19.60 -8.07 -1.47
N VAL A 307 -20.77 -7.48 -1.76
CA VAL A 307 -22.09 -7.99 -1.38
C VAL A 307 -22.92 -8.40 -2.60
N GLU A 308 -22.97 -7.54 -3.62
CA GLU A 308 -23.83 -7.77 -4.80
C GLU A 308 -23.08 -8.29 -6.03
N GLY A 309 -21.81 -8.68 -5.87
CA GLY A 309 -21.00 -9.30 -6.92
C GLY A 309 -20.81 -8.42 -8.15
N HIS A 310 -21.60 -8.62 -9.21
CA HIS A 310 -21.55 -7.86 -10.47
C HIS A 310 -22.54 -6.69 -10.54
N SER A 311 -23.46 -6.62 -9.58
CA SER A 311 -24.55 -5.65 -9.56
C SER A 311 -24.26 -4.48 -8.63
N PHE A 312 -24.88 -3.34 -8.92
CA PHE A 312 -24.89 -2.15 -8.08
C PHE A 312 -26.33 -1.69 -7.91
N PHE A 313 -26.98 -2.08 -6.81
CA PHE A 313 -28.41 -1.94 -6.55
C PHE A 313 -29.26 -2.56 -7.67
N GLY A 314 -28.87 -3.75 -8.14
CA GLY A 314 -29.53 -4.48 -9.24
C GLY A 314 -29.19 -3.97 -10.65
N TYR A 315 -28.43 -2.88 -10.80
CA TYR A 315 -27.91 -2.46 -12.11
C TYR A 315 -26.60 -3.19 -12.43
N PRO A 316 -26.40 -3.72 -13.65
CA PRO A 316 -25.22 -4.50 -14.01
C PRO A 316 -24.00 -3.60 -14.30
N LEU A 317 -23.58 -2.79 -13.33
CA LEU A 317 -22.51 -1.80 -13.47
C LEU A 317 -21.15 -2.45 -13.81
N ALA A 318 -20.92 -3.70 -13.39
CA ALA A 318 -19.68 -4.42 -13.68
C ALA A 318 -19.42 -4.65 -15.19
N GLN A 319 -20.44 -4.51 -16.04
CA GLN A 319 -20.28 -4.53 -17.50
C GLN A 319 -19.49 -3.36 -18.06
N ILE A 320 -19.40 -2.25 -17.31
CA ILE A 320 -18.62 -1.08 -17.70
C ILE A 320 -17.56 -0.73 -16.67
N LEU A 321 -17.77 -1.01 -15.39
CA LEU A 321 -16.86 -0.66 -14.30
C LEU A 321 -16.73 -1.84 -13.34
N PRO A 322 -16.07 -2.94 -13.76
CA PRO A 322 -15.94 -4.14 -12.93
C PRO A 322 -15.11 -3.88 -11.68
N PHE A 323 -15.17 -4.82 -10.74
CA PHE A 323 -14.43 -4.78 -9.47
C PHE A 323 -12.96 -4.45 -9.68
N VAL A 324 -12.27 -5.18 -10.57
CA VAL A 324 -10.85 -4.95 -10.91
C VAL A 324 -10.58 -3.50 -11.30
N VAL A 325 -11.43 -2.88 -12.13
CA VAL A 325 -11.24 -1.49 -12.57
C VAL A 325 -11.53 -0.54 -11.41
N SER A 326 -12.65 -0.68 -10.71
CA SER A 326 -12.99 0.19 -9.58
C SER A 326 -11.90 0.17 -8.49
N ARG A 327 -11.39 -1.02 -8.12
CA ARG A 327 -10.32 -1.17 -7.13
C ARG A 327 -8.99 -0.61 -7.64
N THR A 328 -8.67 -0.83 -8.92
CA THR A 328 -7.47 -0.25 -9.54
C THR A 328 -7.50 1.27 -9.44
N ILE A 329 -8.59 1.91 -9.84
CA ILE A 329 -8.71 3.37 -9.78
C ILE A 329 -8.68 3.86 -8.33
N HIS A 330 -9.38 3.18 -7.42
CA HIS A 330 -9.38 3.53 -6.00
C HIS A 330 -7.98 3.53 -5.38
N THR A 331 -7.23 2.44 -5.55
CA THR A 331 -5.88 2.28 -4.98
C THR A 331 -4.86 3.17 -5.67
N GLN A 332 -4.93 3.32 -6.99
CA GLN A 332 -4.03 4.18 -7.75
C GLN A 332 -4.27 5.67 -7.42
N PHE A 333 -5.52 6.10 -7.31
CA PHE A 333 -5.82 7.49 -6.98
C PHE A 333 -5.42 7.83 -5.55
N ALA A 334 -5.54 6.88 -4.61
CA ALA A 334 -5.09 7.07 -3.23
C ALA A 334 -3.63 7.53 -3.17
N VAL A 335 -2.74 6.91 -3.96
CA VAL A 335 -1.33 7.32 -4.06
C VAL A 335 -1.18 8.64 -4.82
N LEU A 336 -1.85 8.77 -5.98
CA LEU A 336 -1.65 9.90 -6.90
C LEU A 336 -2.11 11.25 -6.32
N TRP A 337 -3.28 11.31 -5.68
CA TRP A 337 -3.77 12.57 -5.14
C TRP A 337 -2.92 13.02 -3.94
N ILE A 338 -2.53 12.06 -3.09
CA ILE A 338 -1.62 12.28 -1.97
C ILE A 338 -0.37 12.89 -2.55
N ALA A 339 0.39 12.15 -3.38
CA ALA A 339 1.63 12.60 -4.01
C ALA A 339 1.48 14.01 -4.64
N THR A 340 0.42 14.24 -5.42
CA THR A 340 0.16 15.53 -6.08
C THR A 340 0.01 16.69 -5.09
N ALA A 341 -0.62 16.48 -3.93
CA ALA A 341 -0.74 17.50 -2.89
C ALA A 341 0.63 17.93 -2.35
N TRP A 342 1.55 16.97 -2.15
CA TRP A 342 2.91 17.24 -1.68
C TRP A 342 3.77 17.91 -2.76
N LEU A 343 3.66 17.43 -4.00
CA LEU A 343 4.36 18.03 -5.12
C LEU A 343 4.00 19.52 -5.25
N ALA A 344 2.70 19.83 -5.19
CA ALA A 344 2.18 21.19 -5.24
C ALA A 344 2.63 22.02 -4.03
N THR A 345 2.64 21.42 -2.84
CA THR A 345 3.14 22.05 -1.61
C THR A 345 4.63 22.40 -1.74
N GLY A 346 5.46 21.46 -2.21
CA GLY A 346 6.89 21.69 -2.47
C GLY A 346 7.13 22.87 -3.42
N LEU A 347 6.41 22.90 -4.54
CA LEU A 347 6.48 23.99 -5.52
C LEU A 347 6.01 25.34 -4.96
N TYR A 348 5.07 25.34 -4.02
CA TYR A 348 4.59 26.53 -3.33
C TYR A 348 5.60 27.03 -2.29
N ILE A 349 6.13 26.14 -1.44
CA ILE A 349 7.01 26.53 -0.35
C ILE A 349 8.39 26.95 -0.86
N ALA A 350 8.86 26.41 -1.98
CA ALA A 350 10.23 26.66 -2.43
C ALA A 350 10.55 28.14 -2.72
N PRO A 351 9.76 28.88 -3.54
CA PRO A 351 9.91 30.32 -3.68
C PRO A 351 9.60 31.10 -2.40
N ALA A 352 8.66 30.61 -1.57
CA ALA A 352 8.31 31.25 -0.30
C ALA A 352 9.45 31.18 0.74
N ILE A 353 10.30 30.14 0.67
CA ILE A 353 11.48 29.96 1.52
C ILE A 353 12.65 30.78 0.99
N SER A 354 12.95 30.68 -0.30
CA SER A 354 14.12 31.34 -0.89
C SER A 354 13.93 32.83 -1.17
N GLY A 355 12.67 33.29 -1.25
CA GLY A 355 12.33 34.63 -1.71
C GLY A 355 12.69 34.86 -3.19
N HIS A 356 12.93 33.78 -3.95
CA HIS A 356 13.40 33.84 -5.32
C HIS A 356 12.47 33.08 -6.26
N GLU A 357 12.10 33.74 -7.36
CA GLU A 357 11.36 33.14 -8.47
C GLU A 357 12.33 32.88 -9.64
N PRO A 358 12.71 31.62 -9.92
CA PRO A 358 13.59 31.31 -11.04
C PRO A 358 12.97 31.67 -12.39
N LYS A 359 13.80 31.96 -13.40
CA LYS A 359 13.36 32.12 -14.78
C LYS A 359 12.60 30.87 -15.25
N PHE A 360 11.46 31.10 -15.90
CA PHE A 360 10.54 30.08 -16.42
C PHE A 360 9.94 29.13 -15.37
N GLN A 361 10.00 29.45 -14.06
CA GLN A 361 9.46 28.59 -13.01
C GLN A 361 7.96 28.34 -13.17
N LYS A 362 7.16 29.39 -13.39
CA LYS A 362 5.72 29.27 -13.69
C LYS A 362 5.43 28.38 -14.90
N LEU A 363 6.25 28.49 -15.96
CA LEU A 363 6.10 27.66 -17.15
C LEU A 363 6.36 26.19 -16.81
N GLY A 364 7.45 25.90 -16.10
CA GLY A 364 7.76 24.54 -15.64
C GLY A 364 6.66 23.95 -14.77
N VAL A 365 6.14 24.71 -13.80
CA VAL A 365 4.98 24.31 -12.97
C VAL A 365 3.75 24.02 -13.84
N ASN A 366 3.50 24.80 -14.90
CA ASN A 366 2.39 24.52 -15.80
C ASN A 366 2.60 23.28 -16.67
N VAL A 367 3.80 23.08 -17.20
CA VAL A 367 4.16 21.89 -17.98
C VAL A 367 4.02 20.64 -17.14
N LEU A 368 4.56 20.63 -15.92
CA LEU A 368 4.43 19.52 -14.99
C LEU A 368 2.96 19.21 -14.70
N PHE A 369 2.12 20.24 -14.51
CA PHE A 369 0.70 20.05 -14.25
C PHE A 369 0.00 19.28 -15.38
N TYR A 370 0.20 19.72 -16.61
CA TYR A 370 -0.44 19.08 -17.77
C TYR A 370 0.16 17.70 -18.06
N ALA A 371 1.46 17.51 -17.81
CA ALA A 371 2.10 16.20 -17.89
C ALA A 371 1.49 15.21 -16.88
N LEU A 372 1.35 15.60 -15.60
CA LEU A 372 0.71 14.76 -14.59
C LEU A 372 -0.75 14.49 -14.93
N LEU A 373 -1.50 15.50 -15.39
CA LEU A 373 -2.89 15.31 -15.80
C LEU A 373 -3.00 14.30 -16.96
N PHE A 374 -2.13 14.42 -17.97
CA PHE A 374 -2.06 13.48 -19.09
C PHE A 374 -1.73 12.06 -18.62
N ILE A 375 -0.79 11.90 -17.69
CA ILE A 375 -0.41 10.59 -17.13
C ILE A 375 -1.58 9.98 -16.34
N VAL A 376 -2.23 10.75 -15.47
CA VAL A 376 -3.33 10.25 -14.64
C VAL A 376 -4.52 9.86 -15.51
N VAL A 377 -4.97 10.75 -16.40
CA VAL A 377 -6.11 10.47 -17.29
C VAL A 377 -5.77 9.34 -18.26
N GLY A 378 -4.59 9.37 -18.88
CA GLY A 378 -4.13 8.38 -19.83
C GLY A 378 -4.00 6.99 -19.23
N SER A 379 -3.30 6.85 -18.09
CA SER A 379 -3.15 5.56 -17.40
C SER A 379 -4.49 5.00 -16.93
N THR A 380 -5.37 5.84 -16.41
CA THR A 380 -6.71 5.42 -15.96
C THR A 380 -7.55 4.95 -17.14
N ALA A 381 -7.61 5.72 -18.22
CA ALA A 381 -8.41 5.38 -19.40
C ALA A 381 -7.89 4.12 -20.09
N MET A 382 -6.57 3.99 -20.27
CA MET A 382 -5.98 2.82 -20.90
C MET A 382 -6.06 1.57 -20.02
N GLY A 383 -5.88 1.71 -18.69
CA GLY A 383 -6.09 0.63 -17.74
C GLY A 383 -7.53 0.15 -17.75
N TRP A 384 -8.48 1.08 -17.72
CA TRP A 384 -9.91 0.77 -17.80
C TRP A 384 -10.30 0.07 -19.11
N LEU A 385 -10.00 0.69 -20.26
CA LEU A 385 -10.35 0.11 -21.57
C LEU A 385 -9.61 -1.21 -21.83
N GLY A 386 -8.36 -1.31 -21.38
CA GLY A 386 -7.54 -2.52 -21.51
C GLY A 386 -8.13 -3.70 -20.75
N SER A 387 -8.52 -3.50 -19.48
CA SER A 387 -9.17 -4.51 -18.66
C SER A 387 -10.57 -4.86 -19.18
N LEU A 388 -11.35 -3.88 -19.64
CA LEU A 388 -12.70 -4.11 -20.14
C LEU A 388 -12.73 -4.86 -21.47
N GLN A 389 -11.78 -4.57 -22.37
CA GLN A 389 -11.72 -5.15 -23.71
C GLN A 389 -10.76 -6.34 -23.80
N HIS A 390 -10.22 -6.82 -22.67
CA HIS A 390 -9.29 -7.94 -22.58
C HIS A 390 -8.15 -7.87 -23.63
N LYS A 391 -7.43 -6.73 -23.69
CA LYS A 391 -6.41 -6.45 -24.74
C LYS A 391 -5.13 -7.30 -24.67
N GLY A 392 -5.10 -8.35 -23.85
CA GLY A 392 -3.96 -9.26 -23.70
C GLY A 392 -2.84 -8.74 -22.79
N THR A 393 -1.87 -9.62 -22.52
CA THR A 393 -0.78 -9.42 -21.55
C THR A 393 0.20 -8.30 -21.94
N ALA A 394 0.55 -8.19 -23.22
CA ALA A 394 1.46 -7.15 -23.71
C ALA A 394 0.88 -5.74 -23.56
N PHE A 395 -0.40 -5.57 -23.92
CA PHE A 395 -1.09 -4.30 -23.73
C PHE A 395 -1.20 -3.95 -22.25
N ALA A 396 -1.63 -4.92 -21.43
CA ALA A 396 -1.75 -4.77 -19.98
C ALA A 396 -0.46 -4.26 -19.34
N PHE A 397 0.69 -4.84 -19.69
CA PHE A 397 1.98 -4.43 -19.13
C PHE A 397 2.43 -3.04 -19.58
N TRP A 398 2.39 -2.74 -20.88
CA TRP A 398 3.00 -1.51 -21.40
C TRP A 398 2.11 -0.28 -21.26
N ILE A 399 0.82 -0.42 -21.53
CA ILE A 399 -0.11 0.71 -21.70
C ILE A 399 -1.32 0.61 -20.76
N GLY A 400 -1.79 -0.59 -20.48
CA GLY A 400 -3.00 -0.86 -19.71
C GLY A 400 -2.75 -0.98 -18.21
N ASN A 401 -3.32 -2.03 -17.62
CA ASN A 401 -3.24 -2.35 -16.20
C ASN A 401 -2.28 -3.53 -15.97
N GLN A 402 -1.19 -3.32 -15.23
CA GLN A 402 -0.20 -4.34 -14.87
C GLN A 402 -0.72 -5.38 -13.87
N GLY A 403 -1.85 -5.16 -13.21
CA GLY A 403 -2.40 -6.11 -12.24
C GLY A 403 -1.68 -6.16 -10.90
N LEU A 404 -0.67 -5.31 -10.67
CA LEU A 404 0.01 -5.16 -9.38
C LEU A 404 -0.64 -4.04 -8.57
N GLU A 405 -1.00 -4.29 -7.32
CA GLU A 405 -1.62 -3.26 -6.48
C GLU A 405 -0.64 -2.12 -6.16
N PHE A 406 -1.16 -0.89 -6.05
CA PHE A 406 -0.40 0.37 -5.94
C PHE A 406 0.49 0.74 -7.15
N THR A 407 0.83 -0.21 -8.02
CA THR A 407 1.65 -0.01 -9.23
C THR A 407 0.96 -0.52 -10.50
N SER A 408 -0.36 -0.32 -10.58
CA SER A 408 -1.19 -0.90 -11.62
C SER A 408 -1.06 -0.23 -12.99
N MET A 409 -0.59 1.01 -13.07
CA MET A 409 -0.48 1.69 -14.38
C MET A 409 0.57 1.03 -15.28
N GLY A 410 0.31 0.96 -16.59
CA GLY A 410 1.25 0.43 -17.58
C GLY A 410 2.64 1.08 -17.54
N ARG A 411 3.66 0.34 -17.97
CA ARG A 411 5.08 0.70 -17.91
C ARG A 411 5.38 2.07 -18.53
N ILE A 412 4.75 2.42 -19.65
CA ILE A 412 4.94 3.74 -20.28
C ILE A 412 4.52 4.87 -19.33
N TRP A 413 3.39 4.70 -18.66
CA TRP A 413 2.88 5.70 -17.70
C TRP A 413 3.80 5.83 -16.49
N GLN A 414 4.37 4.72 -16.01
CA GLN A 414 5.35 4.76 -14.92
C GLN A 414 6.63 5.49 -15.34
N ILE A 415 7.15 5.25 -16.54
CA ILE A 415 8.32 5.96 -17.07
C ILE A 415 8.04 7.46 -17.17
N LEU A 416 6.88 7.84 -17.71
CA LEU A 416 6.48 9.24 -17.79
C LEU A 416 6.30 9.87 -16.41
N LEU A 417 5.74 9.15 -15.44
CA LEU A 417 5.63 9.60 -14.06
C LEU A 417 7.01 9.80 -13.43
N PHE A 418 7.95 8.87 -13.65
CA PHE A 418 9.33 9.00 -13.18
C PHE A 418 10.00 10.26 -13.74
N ILE A 419 9.90 10.48 -15.04
CA ILE A 419 10.40 11.70 -15.69
C ILE A 419 9.74 12.95 -15.10
N GLY A 420 8.42 12.92 -14.88
CA GLY A 420 7.67 13.99 -14.22
C GLY A 420 8.16 14.28 -12.80
N LEU A 421 8.48 13.26 -12.02
CA LEU A 421 9.01 13.38 -10.66
C LEU A 421 10.43 13.97 -10.66
N LEU A 422 11.32 13.53 -11.56
CA LEU A 422 12.65 14.14 -11.72
C LEU A 422 12.55 15.61 -12.17
N PHE A 423 11.61 15.91 -13.06
CA PHE A 423 11.33 17.27 -13.47
C PHE A 423 10.82 18.12 -12.29
N TRP A 424 9.93 17.57 -11.46
CA TRP A 424 9.48 18.21 -10.23
C TRP A 424 10.63 18.50 -9.25
N VAL A 425 11.49 17.53 -8.97
CA VAL A 425 12.68 17.73 -8.10
C VAL A 425 13.57 18.83 -8.65
N THR A 426 13.74 18.88 -9.98
CA THR A 426 14.52 19.93 -10.64
C THR A 426 13.89 21.31 -10.42
N LEU A 427 12.57 21.45 -10.58
CA LEU A 427 11.87 22.72 -10.32
C LEU A 427 11.98 23.13 -8.86
N LEU A 428 11.81 22.19 -7.93
CA LEU A 428 11.94 22.42 -6.50
C LEU A 428 13.36 22.90 -6.14
N GLY A 429 14.38 22.17 -6.60
CA GLY A 429 15.78 22.47 -6.36
C GLY A 429 16.18 23.84 -6.91
N ARG A 430 15.75 24.19 -8.12
CA ARG A 430 15.99 25.53 -8.71
C ARG A 430 15.45 26.66 -7.86
N ALA A 431 14.23 26.51 -7.34
CA ALA A 431 13.60 27.51 -6.49
C ALA A 431 14.21 27.56 -5.08
N LEU A 432 14.64 26.44 -4.52
CA LEU A 432 15.28 26.36 -3.20
C LEU A 432 16.77 26.71 -3.21
N TRP A 433 17.44 26.69 -4.36
CA TRP A 433 18.90 26.83 -4.46
C TRP A 433 19.50 28.01 -3.67
N PRO A 434 18.93 29.24 -3.74
CA PRO A 434 19.46 30.37 -2.97
C PRO A 434 19.42 30.14 -1.46
N ALA A 435 18.40 29.43 -0.96
CA ALA A 435 18.25 29.12 0.44
C ALA A 435 19.15 27.95 0.90
N LEU A 436 19.46 27.02 -0.01
CA LEU A 436 20.39 25.91 0.25
C LEU A 436 21.85 26.39 0.39
N VAL A 437 22.25 27.38 -0.41
CA VAL A 437 23.61 27.93 -0.39
C VAL A 437 23.80 28.94 0.74
N LYS A 438 22.75 29.70 1.10
CA LYS A 438 22.82 30.71 2.17
C LYS A 438 23.02 30.05 3.54
N LYS A 439 24.07 30.45 4.26
CA LYS A 439 24.27 30.07 5.67
C LYS A 439 23.15 30.68 6.51
N SER A 440 22.37 29.84 7.18
CA SER A 440 21.27 30.22 8.08
C SER A 440 21.05 29.13 9.13
N GLU A 441 20.42 29.48 10.25
CA GLU A 441 20.04 28.48 11.25
C GLU A 441 19.07 27.45 10.66
N SER A 442 18.13 27.85 9.81
CA SER A 442 17.17 26.95 9.15
C SER A 442 17.74 26.10 8.02
N ARG A 443 19.04 26.24 7.67
CA ARG A 443 19.63 25.55 6.51
C ARG A 443 19.52 24.02 6.63
N GLY A 444 19.65 23.46 7.83
CA GLY A 444 19.53 22.01 8.05
C GLY A 444 18.16 21.47 7.64
N LEU A 445 17.08 22.12 8.08
CA LEU A 445 15.70 21.81 7.72
C LEU A 445 15.48 21.90 6.21
N ILE A 446 15.99 22.96 5.56
CA ILE A 446 15.85 23.15 4.11
C ILE A 446 16.59 22.05 3.35
N VAL A 447 17.79 21.66 3.80
CA VAL A 447 18.54 20.53 3.25
C VAL A 447 17.75 19.23 3.43
N MET A 448 17.15 18.99 4.60
CA MET A 448 16.34 17.80 4.83
C MET A 448 15.12 17.74 3.90
N VAL A 449 14.38 18.84 3.75
CA VAL A 449 13.24 18.93 2.82
C VAL A 449 13.69 18.63 1.39
N PHE A 450 14.83 19.17 0.95
CA PHE A 450 15.34 18.91 -0.39
C PHE A 450 15.83 17.46 -0.58
N LEU A 451 16.52 16.89 0.41
CA LEU A 451 16.96 15.49 0.37
C LEU A 451 15.77 14.53 0.34
N ALA A 452 14.77 14.75 1.20
CA ALA A 452 13.55 13.95 1.20
C ALA A 452 12.80 14.05 -0.14
N ALA A 453 12.71 15.26 -0.72
CA ALA A 453 12.15 15.44 -2.06
C ALA A 453 12.97 14.72 -3.15
N LEU A 454 14.31 14.74 -3.07
CA LEU A 454 15.18 14.00 -3.98
C LEU A 454 14.96 12.49 -3.86
N CYS A 455 14.81 11.96 -2.64
CA CYS A 455 14.46 10.56 -2.41
C CYS A 455 13.09 10.21 -3.00
N ILE A 456 12.07 11.05 -2.80
CA ILE A 456 10.76 10.89 -3.43
C ILE A 456 10.87 10.88 -4.97
N GLY A 457 11.67 11.77 -5.56
CA GLY A 457 11.84 11.74 -7.02
C GLY A 457 12.61 10.52 -7.52
N GLY A 458 13.72 10.20 -6.86
CA GLY A 458 14.70 9.21 -7.30
C GLY A 458 14.28 7.77 -7.03
N PHE A 459 13.73 7.47 -5.85
CA PHE A 459 13.39 6.09 -5.47
C PHE A 459 12.19 5.54 -6.22
N TYR A 460 11.40 6.38 -6.90
CA TYR A 460 10.39 5.87 -7.84
C TYR A 460 11.03 5.01 -8.97
N ALA A 461 12.33 5.14 -9.22
CA ALA A 461 13.07 4.27 -10.15
C ALA A 461 12.99 2.78 -9.81
N THR A 462 12.79 2.41 -8.53
CA THR A 462 12.60 1.01 -8.13
C THR A 462 11.35 0.40 -8.75
N SER A 463 10.34 1.22 -9.11
CA SER A 463 9.17 0.76 -9.84
C SER A 463 9.49 0.23 -11.25
N LEU A 464 10.66 0.57 -11.80
CA LEU A 464 11.07 0.28 -13.17
C LEU A 464 11.96 -0.96 -13.29
N THR A 465 12.29 -1.63 -12.19
CA THR A 465 13.29 -2.71 -12.16
C THR A 465 12.75 -4.06 -12.62
N TRP A 466 11.44 -4.29 -12.58
CA TRP A 466 10.83 -5.54 -13.05
C TRP A 466 10.36 -5.46 -14.51
N GLY A 467 10.47 -6.57 -15.23
CA GLY A 467 9.94 -6.78 -16.58
C GLY A 467 8.71 -7.68 -16.59
N GLN A 468 8.23 -8.03 -17.78
CA GLN A 468 7.12 -8.97 -17.97
C GLN A 468 7.43 -10.38 -17.49
N HIS A 469 8.70 -10.77 -17.56
CA HIS A 469 9.19 -12.12 -17.27
C HIS A 469 9.92 -12.21 -15.92
N THR A 470 9.79 -11.18 -15.07
CA THR A 470 10.48 -11.18 -13.77
C THR A 470 9.84 -12.18 -12.83
N HIS A 471 10.68 -12.93 -12.12
CA HIS A 471 10.25 -13.86 -11.08
C HIS A 471 9.37 -13.18 -10.02
N TYR A 472 8.26 -13.81 -9.65
CA TYR A 472 7.25 -13.19 -8.77
C TYR A 472 7.82 -12.67 -7.43
N SER A 473 8.68 -13.44 -6.74
CA SER A 473 9.36 -12.98 -5.51
C SER A 473 10.20 -11.71 -5.72
N MET A 474 10.79 -11.51 -6.90
CA MET A 474 11.56 -10.31 -7.21
C MET A 474 10.66 -9.13 -7.57
N ILE A 475 9.49 -9.38 -8.18
CA ILE A 475 8.46 -8.35 -8.33
C ILE A 475 8.04 -7.86 -6.95
N GLU A 476 7.74 -8.76 -6.01
CA GLU A 476 7.37 -8.42 -4.64
C GLU A 476 8.46 -7.63 -3.93
N TYR A 477 9.72 -8.09 -3.99
CA TYR A 477 10.85 -7.36 -3.42
C TYR A 477 10.91 -5.91 -3.91
N TRP A 478 10.95 -5.68 -5.22
CA TRP A 478 11.04 -4.32 -5.77
C TRP A 478 9.76 -3.49 -5.60
N ARG A 479 8.59 -4.13 -5.59
CA ARG A 479 7.31 -3.45 -5.36
C ARG A 479 7.28 -2.84 -3.96
N TRP A 480 7.78 -3.54 -2.94
CA TRP A 480 7.80 -3.01 -1.57
C TRP A 480 8.86 -1.93 -1.33
N TRP A 481 9.92 -1.85 -2.16
CA TRP A 481 10.77 -0.65 -2.19
C TRP A 481 9.99 0.60 -2.62
N LEU A 482 8.98 0.46 -3.48
CA LEU A 482 8.12 1.59 -3.85
C LEU A 482 7.01 1.80 -2.81
N VAL A 483 6.32 0.76 -2.39
CA VAL A 483 5.13 0.93 -1.56
C VAL A 483 5.52 1.26 -0.12
N HIS A 484 6.37 0.47 0.53
CA HIS A 484 6.75 0.74 1.92
C HIS A 484 7.83 1.83 1.98
N LEU A 485 8.99 1.64 1.35
CA LEU A 485 10.09 2.60 1.54
C LEU A 485 9.79 3.99 0.92
N TRP A 486 9.17 4.04 -0.27
CA TRP A 486 8.88 5.32 -0.94
C TRP A 486 7.63 6.04 -0.42
N VAL A 487 6.53 5.33 -0.15
CA VAL A 487 5.34 5.98 0.46
C VAL A 487 5.51 6.13 1.97
N GLU A 488 5.85 5.07 2.70
CA GLU A 488 5.89 5.10 4.17
C GLU A 488 7.14 5.81 4.67
N GLY A 489 8.33 5.38 4.22
CA GLY A 489 9.60 5.94 4.69
C GLY A 489 9.83 7.40 4.29
N PHE A 490 9.86 7.70 2.99
CA PHE A 490 10.25 9.05 2.54
C PHE A 490 9.15 10.10 2.69
N PHE A 491 7.86 9.74 2.63
CA PHE A 491 6.81 10.75 2.82
C PHE A 491 6.75 11.20 4.27
N GLU A 492 6.97 10.32 5.24
CA GLU A 492 7.01 10.70 6.65
C GLU A 492 8.19 11.64 6.96
N VAL A 493 9.37 11.39 6.38
CA VAL A 493 10.52 12.31 6.53
C VAL A 493 10.22 13.67 5.88
N PHE A 494 9.66 13.68 4.67
CA PHE A 494 9.31 14.92 3.97
C PHE A 494 8.24 15.71 4.73
N ALA A 495 7.21 15.02 5.24
CA ALA A 495 6.13 15.58 6.06
C ALA A 495 6.65 16.34 7.25
N THR A 496 7.39 15.64 8.09
CA THR A 496 7.85 16.14 9.37
C THR A 496 8.81 17.28 9.15
N ALA A 497 9.67 17.21 8.12
CA ALA A 497 10.57 18.28 7.74
C ALA A 497 9.81 19.54 7.25
N VAL A 498 8.76 19.38 6.44
CA VAL A 498 7.94 20.51 5.97
C VAL A 498 7.14 21.12 7.12
N ILE A 499 6.48 20.33 7.98
CA ILE A 499 5.73 20.85 9.14
C ILE A 499 6.66 21.60 10.09
N ALA A 500 7.81 21.01 10.44
CA ALA A 500 8.81 21.65 11.30
C ALA A 500 9.31 22.96 10.68
N LEU A 501 9.53 22.99 9.36
CA LEU A 501 9.91 24.20 8.64
C LEU A 501 8.82 25.26 8.67
N LEU A 502 7.55 24.89 8.48
CA LEU A 502 6.41 25.81 8.53
C LEU A 502 6.25 26.43 9.92
N PHE A 503 6.29 25.62 10.98
CA PHE A 503 6.20 26.13 12.36
C PHE A 503 7.40 26.97 12.77
N THR A 504 8.59 26.65 12.27
CA THR A 504 9.78 27.50 12.44
C THR A 504 9.59 28.85 11.75
N ARG A 505 9.03 28.88 10.53
CA ARG A 505 8.78 30.13 9.78
C ARG A 505 7.67 30.98 10.38
N LEU A 506 6.68 30.35 11.01
CA LEU A 506 5.63 31.01 11.78
C LEU A 506 6.13 31.54 13.13
N GLY A 507 7.38 31.24 13.52
CA GLY A 507 7.95 31.66 14.80
C GLY A 507 7.35 30.93 16.00
N LEU A 508 6.81 29.72 15.79
CA LEU A 508 6.22 28.88 16.84
C LEU A 508 7.23 27.88 17.42
N ILE A 509 8.31 27.59 16.69
CA ILE A 509 9.38 26.67 17.11
C ILE A 509 10.74 27.30 16.79
N ARG A 510 11.74 27.09 17.65
CA ARG A 510 13.12 27.50 17.41
C ARG A 510 13.75 26.66 16.29
N ALA A 511 14.45 27.32 15.36
CA ALA A 511 15.12 26.63 14.26
C ALA A 511 16.17 25.62 14.75
N SER A 512 16.92 25.92 15.80
CA SER A 512 17.94 25.02 16.39
C SER A 512 17.34 23.71 16.90
N THR A 513 16.23 23.80 17.64
CA THR A 513 15.48 22.65 18.16
C THR A 513 14.88 21.83 17.03
N ALA A 514 14.18 22.49 16.09
CA ALA A 514 13.58 21.83 14.94
C ALA A 514 14.60 21.10 14.05
N ASN A 515 15.79 21.69 13.81
CA ASN A 515 16.86 21.01 13.06
C ASN A 515 17.39 19.76 13.75
N SER A 516 17.52 19.79 15.08
CA SER A 516 18.10 18.66 15.82
C SER A 516 17.07 17.54 15.96
N ALA A 517 15.81 17.89 16.23
CA ALA A 517 14.68 16.98 16.28
C ALA A 517 14.48 16.26 14.94
N ILE A 518 14.41 16.99 13.82
CA ILE A 518 14.12 16.35 12.52
C ILE A 518 15.19 15.33 12.11
N VAL A 519 16.47 15.63 12.33
CA VAL A 519 17.55 14.71 11.95
C VAL A 519 17.52 13.47 12.84
N LEU A 520 17.23 13.65 14.15
CA LEU A 520 17.09 12.53 15.08
C LEU A 520 15.87 11.67 14.74
N GLU A 521 14.72 12.29 14.47
CA GLU A 521 13.51 11.61 14.03
C GLU A 521 13.77 10.84 12.74
N THR A 522 14.41 11.46 11.74
CA THR A 522 14.76 10.78 10.48
C THR A 522 15.69 9.59 10.73
N ILE A 523 16.64 9.69 11.66
CA ILE A 523 17.48 8.54 12.04
C ILE A 523 16.62 7.41 12.59
N VAL A 524 15.73 7.70 13.54
CA VAL A 524 14.87 6.68 14.18
C VAL A 524 13.93 6.04 13.16
N PHE A 525 13.25 6.84 12.34
CA PHE A 525 12.34 6.35 11.30
C PHE A 525 13.06 5.50 10.26
N LEU A 526 14.20 5.96 9.71
CA LEU A 526 14.92 5.20 8.68
C LEU A 526 15.68 4.00 9.23
N PHE A 527 16.05 4.01 10.51
CA PHE A 527 16.66 2.85 11.15
C PHE A 527 15.69 1.66 11.18
N GLY A 528 14.42 1.89 11.52
CA GLY A 528 13.37 0.88 11.41
C GLY A 528 12.95 0.64 9.95
N GLY A 529 12.49 1.68 9.26
CA GLY A 529 11.75 1.56 7.99
C GLY A 529 12.53 1.01 6.79
N ILE A 530 13.84 1.26 6.69
CA ILE A 530 14.59 0.72 5.54
C ILE A 530 14.61 -0.80 5.56
N LEU A 531 14.94 -1.40 6.70
CA LEU A 531 14.99 -2.86 6.85
C LEU A 531 13.64 -3.46 7.24
N GLY A 532 12.74 -2.65 7.81
CA GLY A 532 11.37 -3.01 8.10
C GLY A 532 10.53 -3.32 6.86
N THR A 533 10.90 -2.79 5.68
CA THR A 533 10.38 -3.20 4.36
C THR A 533 10.22 -4.72 4.21
N LEU A 534 11.13 -5.49 4.83
CA LEU A 534 11.15 -6.95 4.77
C LEU A 534 9.96 -7.63 5.49
N HIS A 535 9.15 -6.91 6.28
CA HIS A 535 7.93 -7.47 6.88
C HIS A 535 6.84 -7.81 5.86
N HIS A 536 6.90 -7.24 4.67
CA HIS A 536 6.04 -7.64 3.55
C HIS A 536 6.55 -8.89 2.83
N LEU A 537 7.78 -9.32 3.12
CA LEU A 537 8.46 -10.39 2.37
C LEU A 537 8.56 -11.69 3.16
N TYR A 538 7.92 -11.81 4.32
CA TYR A 538 8.00 -13.01 5.16
C TYR A 538 7.62 -14.30 4.43
N PHE A 539 6.58 -14.23 3.60
CA PHE A 539 5.92 -15.40 3.03
C PHE A 539 5.89 -15.38 1.49
N THR A 540 6.76 -14.60 0.85
CA THR A 540 6.78 -14.42 -0.62
C THR A 540 7.94 -15.14 -1.31
N GLY A 541 8.30 -16.34 -0.81
CA GLY A 541 9.38 -17.14 -1.39
C GLY A 541 10.80 -16.71 -0.99
N THR A 542 10.96 -15.98 0.13
CA THR A 542 12.24 -15.42 0.57
C THR A 542 12.96 -16.29 1.62
N PRO A 543 14.29 -16.17 1.80
CA PRO A 543 15.02 -16.85 2.87
C PRO A 543 14.45 -16.61 4.27
N THR A 544 14.58 -17.59 5.17
CA THR A 544 14.03 -17.50 6.52
C THR A 544 14.63 -16.37 7.38
N PHE A 545 15.87 -15.94 7.12
CA PHE A 545 16.46 -14.81 7.83
C PHE A 545 15.76 -13.47 7.53
N VAL A 546 15.02 -13.37 6.40
CA VAL A 546 14.22 -12.19 6.06
C VAL A 546 13.15 -11.94 7.12
N ILE A 547 12.55 -13.01 7.66
CA ILE A 547 11.60 -12.95 8.78
C ILE A 547 12.25 -12.32 10.01
N ALA A 548 13.49 -12.71 10.34
CA ALA A 548 14.21 -12.18 11.48
C ALA A 548 14.48 -10.68 11.34
N ILE A 549 15.06 -10.27 10.22
CA ILE A 549 15.40 -8.86 9.97
C ILE A 549 14.12 -8.02 9.92
N GLY A 550 13.15 -8.43 9.09
CA GLY A 550 11.91 -7.70 8.95
C GLY A 550 11.16 -7.56 10.27
N ALA A 551 11.09 -8.60 11.11
CA ALA A 551 10.40 -8.54 12.41
C ALA A 551 11.08 -7.59 13.38
N MET A 552 12.41 -7.66 13.50
CA MET A 552 13.14 -6.85 14.47
C MET A 552 13.14 -5.37 14.09
N PHE A 553 13.31 -5.05 12.80
CA PHE A 553 13.40 -3.66 12.34
C PHE A 553 12.02 -2.99 12.19
N SER A 554 10.99 -3.69 11.71
CA SER A 554 9.63 -3.12 11.65
C SER A 554 9.03 -2.86 13.03
N ALA A 555 9.38 -3.67 14.04
CA ALA A 555 8.97 -3.41 15.42
C ALA A 555 9.58 -2.11 15.98
N LEU A 556 10.76 -1.69 15.48
CA LEU A 556 11.37 -0.41 15.84
C LEU A 556 10.66 0.79 15.20
N GLU A 557 9.92 0.61 14.11
CA GLU A 557 9.14 1.68 13.47
C GLU A 557 7.99 2.16 14.38
N VAL A 558 7.44 1.29 15.21
CA VAL A 558 6.36 1.63 16.15
C VAL A 558 6.86 2.48 17.33
N VAL A 559 8.16 2.42 17.62
CA VAL A 559 8.78 3.11 18.76
C VAL A 559 8.56 4.63 18.69
N PRO A 560 8.92 5.35 17.60
CA PRO A 560 8.61 6.78 17.49
C PRO A 560 7.10 7.07 17.54
N LEU A 561 6.26 6.18 16.98
CA LEU A 561 4.80 6.37 16.94
C LEU A 561 4.14 6.39 18.33
N SER A 562 4.77 5.74 19.31
CA SER A 562 4.32 5.76 20.71
C SER A 562 4.42 7.15 21.36
N MET A 563 5.30 8.02 20.84
CA MET A 563 5.57 9.35 21.39
C MET A 563 4.89 10.49 20.61
N ILE A 564 4.31 10.20 19.43
CA ILE A 564 3.68 11.21 18.57
C ILE A 564 2.52 11.93 19.26
N GLY A 565 1.81 11.26 20.19
CA GLY A 565 0.75 11.89 20.98
C GLY A 565 1.23 13.11 21.79
N VAL A 566 2.48 13.10 22.26
CA VAL A 566 3.10 14.24 22.98
C VAL A 566 3.27 15.42 22.02
N GLU A 567 3.78 15.17 20.81
CA GLU A 567 3.98 16.22 19.81
C GLU A 567 2.65 16.76 19.27
N ALA A 568 1.64 15.90 19.09
CA ALA A 568 0.29 16.32 18.73
C ALA A 568 -0.31 17.25 19.78
N TRP A 569 -0.15 16.94 21.07
CA TRP A 569 -0.59 17.80 22.16
C TRP A 569 0.14 19.15 22.19
N ARG A 570 1.47 19.16 22.01
CA ARG A 570 2.25 20.40 21.92
C ARG A 570 1.83 21.26 20.74
N ASN A 571 1.60 20.66 19.57
CA ASN A 571 1.10 21.37 18.40
C ASN A 571 -0.29 21.95 18.62
N TYR A 572 -1.15 21.24 19.35
CA TYR A 572 -2.42 21.79 19.82
C TYR A 572 -2.24 23.00 20.76
N GLN A 573 -1.31 22.95 21.70
CA GLN A 573 -1.00 24.11 22.56
C GLN A 573 -0.47 25.29 21.75
N ARG A 574 0.46 25.05 20.81
CA ARG A 574 1.01 26.06 19.89
C ARG A 574 -0.07 26.72 19.01
N SER A 575 -1.15 26.00 18.69
CA SER A 575 -2.29 26.56 17.96
C SER A 575 -2.97 27.73 18.69
N LYS A 576 -2.78 27.83 20.01
CA LYS A 576 -3.34 28.88 20.88
C LYS A 576 -2.33 29.98 21.23
N ALA A 577 -1.12 29.93 20.66
CA ALA A 577 -0.02 30.78 21.10
C ALA A 577 -0.16 32.26 20.69
N ALA A 578 -0.88 32.56 19.61
CA ALA A 578 -1.19 33.94 19.23
C ALA A 578 -2.54 34.04 18.47
N PRO A 579 -3.26 35.18 18.52
CA PRO A 579 -4.56 35.32 17.87
C PRO A 579 -4.56 35.04 16.37
N TRP A 580 -3.47 35.40 15.67
CA TRP A 580 -3.37 35.17 14.22
C TRP A 580 -3.18 33.69 13.86
N VAL A 581 -2.73 32.83 14.79
CA VAL A 581 -2.55 31.37 14.54
C VAL A 581 -3.89 30.68 14.28
N ALA A 582 -4.99 31.22 14.83
CA ALA A 582 -6.35 30.76 14.54
C ALA A 582 -6.67 30.74 13.04
N THR A 583 -5.96 31.55 12.25
CA THR A 583 -6.02 31.58 10.79
C THR A 583 -5.66 30.25 10.13
N TYR A 584 -4.85 29.42 10.79
CA TYR A 584 -4.35 28.13 10.33
C TYR A 584 -4.98 26.94 11.08
N LYS A 585 -6.04 27.19 11.85
CA LYS A 585 -6.70 26.21 12.74
C LYS A 585 -6.92 24.86 12.06
N TRP A 586 -7.51 24.82 10.87
CA TRP A 586 -7.86 23.56 10.20
C TRP A 586 -6.65 22.80 9.68
N SER A 587 -5.63 23.49 9.17
CA SER A 587 -4.36 22.85 8.80
C SER A 587 -3.69 22.20 10.02
N ILE A 588 -3.66 22.91 11.16
CA ILE A 588 -3.07 22.39 12.40
C ILE A 588 -3.90 21.22 12.95
N LEU A 589 -5.23 21.29 12.92
CA LEU A 589 -6.10 20.17 13.31
C LEU A 589 -5.90 18.95 12.43
N CYS A 590 -5.71 19.12 11.12
CA CYS A 590 -5.29 18.04 10.23
C CYS A 590 -3.97 17.42 10.68
N PHE A 591 -2.93 18.20 11.00
CA PHE A 591 -1.66 17.67 11.50
C PHE A 591 -1.79 16.97 12.87
N ILE A 592 -2.72 17.40 13.72
CA ILE A 592 -3.04 16.71 14.98
C ILE A 592 -3.72 15.37 14.68
N ALA A 593 -4.65 15.33 13.72
CA ALA A 593 -5.28 14.09 13.29
C ALA A 593 -4.27 13.11 12.68
N VAL A 594 -3.29 13.61 11.92
CA VAL A 594 -2.14 12.80 11.45
C VAL A 594 -1.47 12.13 12.64
N GLY A 595 -1.17 12.88 13.71
CA GLY A 595 -0.54 12.31 14.91
C GLY A 595 -1.38 11.21 15.57
N PHE A 596 -2.69 11.42 15.70
CA PHE A 596 -3.61 10.41 16.23
C PHE A 596 -3.65 9.14 15.37
N TRP A 597 -3.84 9.29 14.06
CA TRP A 597 -3.91 8.15 13.13
C TRP A 597 -2.56 7.48 12.90
N ASN A 598 -1.45 8.17 13.14
CA ASN A 598 -0.13 7.53 13.10
C ASN A 598 0.02 6.57 14.29
N THR A 599 -0.41 6.98 15.49
CA THR A 599 -0.44 6.07 16.66
C THR A 599 -1.45 4.94 16.50
N VAL A 600 -2.66 5.22 16.01
CA VAL A 600 -3.75 4.22 15.95
C VAL A 600 -3.69 3.36 14.69
N GLY A 601 -3.58 3.98 13.52
CA GLY A 601 -3.55 3.32 12.22
C GLY A 601 -2.24 2.61 11.95
N ALA A 602 -1.11 3.34 11.98
CA ALA A 602 0.20 2.76 11.71
C ALA A 602 0.76 1.99 12.93
N GLY A 603 0.71 2.58 14.13
CA GLY A 603 1.20 1.95 15.35
C GLY A 603 0.37 0.75 15.81
N LEU A 604 -0.85 0.99 16.30
CA LEU A 604 -1.69 -0.06 16.90
C LEU A 604 -2.15 -1.10 15.87
N LEU A 605 -2.83 -0.68 14.80
CA LEU A 605 -3.34 -1.61 13.79
C LEU A 605 -2.21 -2.21 12.95
N GLY A 606 -1.16 -1.45 12.63
CA GLY A 606 0.01 -1.99 11.93
C GLY A 606 0.74 -3.05 12.76
N PHE A 607 1.01 -2.79 14.04
CA PHE A 607 1.66 -3.80 14.89
C PHE A 607 0.81 -5.04 15.14
N SER A 608 -0.52 -4.90 15.13
CA SER A 608 -1.44 -6.05 15.26
C SER A 608 -1.25 -7.11 14.17
N ILE A 609 -0.74 -6.71 13.00
CA ILE A 609 -0.42 -7.60 11.87
C ILE A 609 1.08 -7.68 11.57
N ASN A 610 1.96 -7.13 12.42
CA ASN A 610 3.39 -7.04 12.12
C ASN A 610 4.18 -8.29 12.49
N THR A 611 3.91 -8.88 13.66
CA THR A 611 4.73 -10.00 14.12
C THR A 611 4.59 -11.20 13.18
N PRO A 612 5.66 -11.95 12.87
CA PRO A 612 5.59 -13.08 11.94
C PRO A 612 4.50 -14.10 12.27
N ILE A 613 4.27 -14.38 13.56
CA ILE A 613 3.24 -15.33 14.00
C ILE A 613 1.82 -14.80 13.74
N ALA A 614 1.59 -13.51 13.98
CA ALA A 614 0.30 -12.88 13.73
C ALA A 614 0.05 -12.77 12.21
N LEU A 615 1.05 -12.29 11.46
CA LEU A 615 0.95 -12.11 10.02
C LEU A 615 0.79 -13.44 9.29
N TYR A 616 1.36 -14.54 9.79
CA TYR A 616 1.18 -15.87 9.21
C TYR A 616 -0.30 -16.25 9.00
N TYR A 617 -1.15 -15.90 9.97
CA TYR A 617 -2.58 -16.17 9.91
C TYR A 617 -3.41 -15.01 9.33
N MET A 618 -2.87 -13.79 9.29
CA MET A 618 -3.62 -12.58 8.92
C MET A 618 -3.21 -11.94 7.58
N GLN A 619 -2.13 -12.40 6.95
CA GLN A 619 -1.70 -11.88 5.65
C GLN A 619 -2.78 -12.11 4.60
N GLY A 620 -3.24 -11.03 3.97
CA GLY A 620 -4.30 -11.08 2.97
C GLY A 620 -5.73 -11.14 3.54
N LEU A 621 -5.94 -10.68 4.78
CA LEU A 621 -7.28 -10.56 5.41
C LEU A 621 -7.70 -9.10 5.61
N ASN A 622 -8.96 -8.87 6.01
CA ASN A 622 -9.50 -7.51 6.24
C ASN A 622 -8.78 -6.71 7.34
N MET A 623 -7.97 -7.34 8.22
CA MET A 623 -7.09 -6.60 9.14
C MET A 623 -6.06 -5.74 8.39
N THR A 624 -5.55 -6.22 7.24
CA THR A 624 -4.69 -5.44 6.35
C THR A 624 -5.44 -4.24 5.77
N ALA A 625 -6.71 -4.41 5.38
CA ALA A 625 -7.55 -3.30 4.92
C ALA A 625 -7.82 -2.27 6.03
N ALA A 626 -8.05 -2.72 7.27
CA ALA A 626 -8.27 -1.86 8.42
C ALA A 626 -7.06 -0.97 8.70
N HIS A 627 -5.87 -1.58 8.79
CA HIS A 627 -4.60 -0.85 8.90
C HIS A 627 -4.39 0.07 7.70
N GLY A 628 -4.56 -0.43 6.47
CA GLY A 628 -4.35 0.32 5.23
C GLY A 628 -5.19 1.59 5.15
N HIS A 629 -6.48 1.55 5.47
CA HIS A 629 -7.33 2.76 5.49
C HIS A 629 -6.92 3.72 6.61
N ALA A 630 -6.71 3.21 7.82
CA ALA A 630 -6.38 4.03 8.98
C ALA A 630 -5.01 4.71 8.83
N ALA A 631 -4.01 4.03 8.29
CA ALA A 631 -2.67 4.56 8.05
C ALA A 631 -2.63 5.44 6.80
N LEU A 632 -3.01 4.93 5.62
CA LEU A 632 -2.86 5.65 4.36
C LEU A 632 -3.68 6.95 4.33
N PHE A 633 -4.97 6.88 4.69
CA PHE A 633 -5.79 8.08 4.72
C PHE A 633 -5.58 8.89 6.02
N GLY A 634 -5.57 8.23 7.17
CA GLY A 634 -5.50 8.93 8.45
C GLY A 634 -4.17 9.68 8.66
N VAL A 635 -3.06 9.14 8.15
CA VAL A 635 -1.74 9.80 8.20
C VAL A 635 -1.54 10.62 6.92
N TYR A 636 -1.29 9.99 5.78
CA TYR A 636 -0.87 10.70 4.57
C TYR A 636 -2.01 11.50 3.92
N GLY A 637 -3.24 11.01 4.01
CA GLY A 637 -4.41 11.72 3.50
C GLY A 637 -4.72 13.00 4.28
N MET A 638 -4.83 12.92 5.61
CA MET A 638 -5.05 14.07 6.47
C MET A 638 -3.91 15.09 6.38
N LEU A 639 -2.68 14.61 6.20
CA LEU A 639 -1.53 15.46 5.97
C LEU A 639 -1.61 16.20 4.63
N GLY A 640 -1.92 15.49 3.54
CA GLY A 640 -2.14 16.09 2.22
C GLY A 640 -3.22 17.17 2.25
N ILE A 641 -4.32 16.92 2.95
CA ILE A 641 -5.39 17.91 3.18
C ILE A 641 -4.87 19.10 4.01
N GLY A 642 -4.13 18.86 5.09
CA GLY A 642 -3.57 19.90 5.95
C GLY A 642 -2.63 20.86 5.20
N LEU A 643 -1.72 20.30 4.37
CA LEU A 643 -0.80 21.04 3.51
C LEU A 643 -1.54 21.81 2.42
N LEU A 644 -2.53 21.17 1.76
CA LEU A 644 -3.40 21.82 0.79
C LEU A 644 -4.10 23.04 1.40
N LEU A 645 -4.69 22.89 2.59
CA LEU A 645 -5.38 23.98 3.28
C LEU A 645 -4.42 25.11 3.64
N PHE A 646 -3.20 24.75 4.05
CA PHE A 646 -2.15 25.72 4.37
C PHE A 646 -1.78 26.57 3.14
N CYS A 647 -1.53 25.92 2.00
CA CYS A 647 -1.20 26.62 0.75
C CYS A 647 -2.39 27.45 0.23
N LEU A 648 -3.60 26.89 0.22
CA LEU A 648 -4.80 27.62 -0.21
C LEU A 648 -5.07 28.86 0.64
N ARG A 649 -4.69 28.84 1.93
CA ARG A 649 -4.82 30.01 2.82
C ARG A 649 -4.05 31.23 2.30
N GLY A 650 -2.88 31.00 1.71
CA GLY A 650 -2.05 32.05 1.10
C GLY A 650 -2.37 32.35 -0.38
N LEU A 651 -3.19 31.52 -1.05
CA LEU A 651 -3.48 31.62 -2.48
C LEU A 651 -4.91 32.09 -2.82
N CYS A 652 -5.80 32.11 -1.84
CA CYS A 652 -7.22 32.44 -2.01
C CYS A 652 -7.65 33.64 -1.17
N ASP A 653 -8.76 34.26 -1.56
CA ASP A 653 -9.32 35.40 -0.83
C ASP A 653 -9.68 34.96 0.61
N ARG A 654 -9.26 35.77 1.60
CA ARG A 654 -9.51 35.49 3.00
C ARG A 654 -11.00 35.53 3.34
N MET A 655 -11.80 36.33 2.64
CA MET A 655 -13.25 36.41 2.85
C MET A 655 -14.02 35.19 2.34
N ALA A 656 -13.43 34.45 1.40
CA ALA A 656 -14.01 33.22 0.86
C ALA A 656 -13.88 32.04 1.83
N TRP A 657 -12.98 32.13 2.81
CA TRP A 657 -12.67 31.07 3.76
C TRP A 657 -13.87 30.77 4.69
N SER A 658 -14.22 29.49 4.86
CA SER A 658 -15.42 29.06 5.58
C SER A 658 -15.11 28.01 6.63
N ASP A 659 -15.03 28.43 7.89
CA ASP A 659 -14.77 27.51 9.01
C ASP A 659 -15.92 26.54 9.26
N SER A 660 -17.17 26.91 8.91
CA SER A 660 -18.32 26.02 9.01
C SER A 660 -18.21 24.79 8.10
N LEU A 661 -17.77 24.99 6.85
CA LEU A 661 -17.58 23.90 5.89
C LEU A 661 -16.41 23.00 6.30
N LEU A 662 -15.29 23.60 6.70
CA LEU A 662 -14.11 22.87 7.15
C LEU A 662 -14.34 22.11 8.45
N LYS A 663 -15.21 22.60 9.35
CA LYS A 663 -15.63 21.88 10.55
C LYS A 663 -16.33 20.57 10.23
N VAL A 664 -17.30 20.61 9.32
CA VAL A 664 -18.03 19.41 8.91
C VAL A 664 -17.07 18.45 8.20
N MET A 665 -16.29 18.95 7.23
CA MET A 665 -15.26 18.17 6.55
C MET A 665 -14.35 17.42 7.52
N PHE A 666 -13.74 18.12 8.48
CA PHE A 666 -12.76 17.54 9.39
C PHE A 666 -13.37 16.43 10.25
N TRP A 667 -14.51 16.69 10.91
CA TRP A 667 -15.12 15.71 11.80
C TRP A 667 -15.72 14.53 11.04
N CYS A 668 -16.37 14.78 9.90
CA CYS A 668 -16.93 13.70 9.09
C CYS A 668 -15.84 12.78 8.52
N LEU A 669 -14.70 13.30 8.07
CA LEU A 669 -13.60 12.45 7.60
C LEU A 669 -13.03 11.56 8.73
N ASN A 670 -12.79 12.14 9.92
CA ASN A 670 -12.22 11.38 11.04
C ASN A 670 -13.22 10.38 11.65
N ILE A 671 -14.46 10.80 11.88
CA ILE A 671 -15.51 9.94 12.45
C ILE A 671 -15.88 8.85 11.44
N GLY A 672 -16.04 9.20 10.16
CA GLY A 672 -16.32 8.23 9.10
C GLY A 672 -15.22 7.17 8.97
N LEU A 673 -13.95 7.59 9.04
CA LEU A 673 -12.81 6.67 9.05
C LEU A 673 -12.82 5.75 10.28
N ALA A 674 -13.05 6.29 11.46
CA ALA A 674 -13.14 5.49 12.68
C ALA A 674 -14.31 4.48 12.61
N MET A 675 -15.47 4.90 12.10
CA MET A 675 -16.63 4.04 11.93
C MET A 675 -16.34 2.89 10.97
N MET A 676 -15.84 3.16 9.75
CA MET A 676 -15.56 2.09 8.78
C MET A 676 -14.50 1.10 9.31
N VAL A 677 -13.48 1.59 10.02
CA VAL A 677 -12.41 0.75 10.56
C VAL A 677 -12.89 -0.09 11.73
N PHE A 678 -13.48 0.51 12.76
CA PHE A 678 -13.75 -0.17 14.02
C PHE A 678 -15.12 -0.85 14.10
N ILE A 679 -16.09 -0.44 13.31
CA ILE A 679 -17.42 -1.08 13.26
C ILE A 679 -17.45 -2.24 12.26
N SER A 680 -16.62 -2.18 11.21
CA SER A 680 -16.65 -3.15 10.11
C SER A 680 -15.32 -3.88 9.90
N LEU A 681 -14.27 -3.18 9.45
CA LEU A 681 -13.06 -3.83 8.96
C LEU A 681 -12.30 -4.62 10.02
N VAL A 682 -12.16 -4.07 11.24
CA VAL A 682 -11.49 -4.78 12.36
C VAL A 682 -12.29 -6.01 12.78
N PRO A 683 -13.60 -5.94 13.08
CA PRO A 683 -14.41 -7.14 13.34
C PRO A 683 -14.36 -8.18 12.21
N ALA A 684 -14.43 -7.74 10.95
CA ALA A 684 -14.35 -8.63 9.78
C ALA A 684 -12.98 -9.33 9.71
N GLY A 685 -11.90 -8.58 9.93
CA GLY A 685 -10.55 -9.10 9.97
C GLY A 685 -10.34 -10.11 11.10
N LEU A 686 -10.90 -9.85 12.29
CA LEU A 686 -10.84 -10.79 13.43
C LEU A 686 -11.63 -12.08 13.16
N TYR A 687 -12.80 -11.97 12.54
CA TYR A 687 -13.58 -13.14 12.14
C TYR A 687 -12.84 -14.00 11.11
N GLN A 688 -12.22 -13.39 10.09
CA GLN A 688 -11.38 -14.12 9.15
C GLN A 688 -10.13 -14.70 9.81
N ALA A 689 -9.49 -13.97 10.72
CA ALA A 689 -8.31 -14.46 11.45
C ALA A 689 -8.67 -15.69 12.27
N TRP A 690 -9.85 -15.70 12.91
CA TRP A 690 -10.36 -16.88 13.61
C TRP A 690 -10.56 -18.07 12.66
N ALA A 691 -11.17 -17.86 11.49
CA ALA A 691 -11.33 -18.91 10.47
C ALA A 691 -9.97 -19.44 9.97
N SER A 692 -9.01 -18.53 9.78
CA SER A 692 -7.65 -18.84 9.32
C SER A 692 -6.90 -19.70 10.34
N VAL A 693 -6.94 -19.32 11.62
CA VAL A 693 -6.29 -20.05 12.72
C VAL A 693 -6.95 -21.41 12.97
N SER A 694 -8.28 -21.47 12.98
CA SER A 694 -9.02 -22.68 13.35
C SER A 694 -9.05 -23.74 12.26
N THR A 695 -9.07 -23.33 10.99
CA THR A 695 -9.30 -24.24 9.85
C THR A 695 -8.19 -24.16 8.81
N GLY A 696 -7.85 -22.96 8.35
CA GLY A 696 -6.87 -22.76 7.28
C GLY A 696 -7.11 -21.46 6.52
N MET A 697 -6.06 -20.97 5.86
CA MET A 697 -6.14 -19.72 5.09
C MET A 697 -7.11 -19.84 3.90
N TRP A 698 -7.17 -21.01 3.27
CA TRP A 698 -8.11 -21.29 2.18
C TRP A 698 -9.57 -21.05 2.61
N PHE A 699 -9.91 -21.45 3.85
CA PHE A 699 -11.26 -21.31 4.38
C PHE A 699 -11.59 -19.86 4.73
N ALA A 700 -10.65 -19.14 5.37
CA ALA A 700 -10.84 -17.72 5.70
C ALA A 700 -11.09 -16.81 4.47
N ARG A 701 -10.68 -17.26 3.29
CA ARG A 701 -10.82 -16.59 1.99
C ARG A 701 -11.87 -17.20 1.07
N SER A 702 -12.58 -18.22 1.54
CA SER A 702 -13.60 -18.92 0.76
C SER A 702 -14.91 -18.13 0.67
N PRO A 703 -15.75 -18.35 -0.36
CA PRO A 703 -17.09 -17.78 -0.42
C PRO A 703 -17.92 -18.05 0.83
N GLU A 704 -17.73 -19.21 1.48
CA GLU A 704 -18.44 -19.61 2.69
C GLU A 704 -18.20 -18.65 3.86
N VAL A 705 -16.99 -18.09 3.97
CA VAL A 705 -16.66 -17.07 4.99
C VAL A 705 -17.01 -15.67 4.52
N ILE A 706 -16.64 -15.32 3.28
CA ILE A 706 -16.82 -13.97 2.72
C ILE A 706 -18.31 -13.61 2.58
N HIS A 707 -19.15 -14.55 2.17
CA HIS A 707 -20.60 -14.40 2.02
C HIS A 707 -21.37 -15.04 3.18
N SER A 708 -20.71 -15.28 4.31
CA SER A 708 -21.42 -15.67 5.53
C SER A 708 -22.32 -14.53 6.01
N LYS A 709 -23.45 -14.87 6.64
CA LYS A 709 -24.38 -13.88 7.21
C LYS A 709 -23.68 -12.88 8.13
N LEU A 710 -22.70 -13.33 8.91
CA LEU A 710 -21.93 -12.44 9.79
C LEU A 710 -21.06 -11.48 8.97
N MET A 711 -20.30 -11.97 7.99
CA MET A 711 -19.44 -11.13 7.16
C MET A 711 -20.25 -10.09 6.38
N GLU A 712 -21.33 -10.50 5.70
CA GLU A 712 -22.21 -9.57 4.99
C GLU A 712 -22.81 -8.52 5.93
N THR A 713 -23.20 -8.91 7.15
CA THR A 713 -23.68 -7.95 8.17
C THR A 713 -22.59 -6.94 8.52
N LEU A 714 -21.34 -7.37 8.71
CA LEU A 714 -20.21 -6.49 8.98
C LEU A 714 -19.92 -5.54 7.80
N VAL A 715 -20.01 -6.03 6.55
CA VAL A 715 -19.87 -5.20 5.35
C VAL A 715 -21.00 -4.16 5.28
N TRP A 716 -22.25 -4.53 5.54
CA TRP A 716 -23.37 -3.58 5.61
C TRP A 716 -23.22 -2.55 6.73
N MET A 717 -22.70 -2.95 7.89
CA MET A 717 -22.40 -2.03 8.99
C MET A 717 -21.27 -1.03 8.67
N ARG A 718 -20.55 -1.21 7.55
CA ARG A 718 -19.61 -0.22 7.02
C ARG A 718 -20.32 1.01 6.44
N VAL A 719 -21.50 0.83 5.84
CA VAL A 719 -22.21 1.86 5.06
C VAL A 719 -22.42 3.16 5.84
N PRO A 720 -22.85 3.18 7.12
CA PRO A 720 -22.94 4.41 7.88
C PRO A 720 -21.61 5.18 7.95
N GLY A 721 -20.49 4.48 8.19
CA GLY A 721 -19.17 5.09 8.22
C GLY A 721 -18.75 5.65 6.87
N ASP A 722 -19.00 4.91 5.79
CA ASP A 722 -18.72 5.35 4.42
C ASP A 722 -19.55 6.58 4.02
N VAL A 723 -20.83 6.66 4.43
CA VAL A 723 -21.69 7.83 4.21
C VAL A 723 -21.17 9.05 4.96
N VAL A 724 -20.82 8.91 6.25
CA VAL A 724 -20.23 10.01 7.03
C VAL A 724 -18.92 10.48 6.38
N PHE A 725 -18.06 9.55 5.95
CA PHE A 725 -16.82 9.87 5.26
C PHE A 725 -17.04 10.60 3.93
N ALA A 726 -17.98 10.13 3.11
CA ALA A 726 -18.34 10.76 1.84
C ALA A 726 -18.88 12.18 2.03
N ILE A 727 -19.70 12.43 3.07
CA ILE A 727 -20.13 13.78 3.44
C ILE A 727 -18.93 14.67 3.73
N GLY A 728 -17.94 14.18 4.48
CA GLY A 728 -16.71 14.93 4.76
C GLY A 728 -15.98 15.37 3.48
N THR A 729 -15.85 14.45 2.52
CA THR A 729 -15.23 14.70 1.21
C THR A 729 -16.05 15.70 0.37
N LEU A 730 -17.39 15.60 0.38
CA LEU A 730 -18.26 16.55 -0.31
C LEU A 730 -18.11 17.96 0.27
N PHE A 731 -17.99 18.09 1.59
CA PHE A 731 -17.76 19.40 2.23
C PHE A 731 -16.39 19.99 1.90
N LEU A 732 -15.36 19.16 1.70
CA LEU A 732 -14.08 19.62 1.16
C LEU A 732 -14.24 20.19 -0.26
N ALA A 733 -15.04 19.53 -1.11
CA ALA A 733 -15.32 19.98 -2.47
C ALA A 733 -16.17 21.27 -2.51
N LEU A 734 -17.20 21.37 -1.65
CA LEU A 734 -18.01 22.58 -1.50
C LEU A 734 -17.17 23.76 -1.01
N PHE A 735 -16.25 23.52 -0.08
CA PHE A 735 -15.28 24.52 0.36
C PHE A 735 -14.40 24.98 -0.81
N ALA A 736 -13.87 24.05 -1.61
CA ALA A 736 -13.09 24.36 -2.80
C ALA A 736 -13.89 25.19 -3.81
N TRP A 737 -15.13 24.79 -4.09
CA TRP A 737 -16.04 25.51 -4.97
C TRP A 737 -16.26 26.96 -4.50
N ARG A 738 -16.53 27.16 -3.21
CA ARG A 738 -16.67 28.50 -2.61
C ARG A 738 -15.41 29.37 -2.79
N LEU A 739 -14.22 28.79 -2.64
CA LEU A 739 -12.96 29.51 -2.87
C LEU A 739 -12.77 29.95 -4.34
N LEU A 740 -13.36 29.22 -5.30
CA LEU A 740 -13.32 29.58 -6.72
C LEU A 740 -14.33 30.68 -7.07
N THR A 741 -15.56 30.59 -6.54
CA THR A 741 -16.67 31.49 -6.91
C THR A 741 -16.63 32.84 -6.20
N ALA A 742 -16.13 32.90 -4.96
CA ALA A 742 -16.10 34.16 -4.19
C ALA A 742 -15.28 35.29 -4.86
N ARG A 743 -14.24 34.95 -5.63
CA ARG A 743 -13.47 35.93 -6.42
C ARG A 743 -14.30 36.53 -7.55
N ARG A 744 -15.15 35.72 -8.19
CA ARG A 744 -15.99 36.13 -9.31
C ARG A 744 -17.10 37.08 -8.84
N ALA A 745 -17.79 36.74 -7.75
CA ALA A 745 -18.82 37.59 -7.15
C ALA A 745 -18.27 38.98 -6.73
N ARG A 746 -17.04 39.04 -6.23
CA ARG A 746 -16.39 40.32 -5.88
C ARG A 746 -16.00 41.15 -7.12
N LEU A 747 -15.49 40.51 -8.17
CA LEU A 747 -15.17 41.22 -9.42
C LEU A 747 -16.45 41.73 -10.11
N GLU A 748 -17.54 40.96 -10.05
CA GLU A 748 -18.86 41.36 -10.53
C GLU A 748 -19.45 42.50 -9.69
N ALA A 749 -19.34 42.45 -8.35
CA ALA A 749 -19.78 43.53 -7.47
C ALA A 749 -18.98 44.83 -7.67
N VAL A 750 -17.65 44.75 -7.84
CA VAL A 750 -16.80 45.92 -8.13
C VAL A 750 -17.04 46.48 -9.53
N ALA A 751 -17.43 45.63 -10.50
CA ALA A 751 -17.82 46.08 -11.83
C ALA A 751 -19.22 46.74 -11.82
N ALA A 752 -20.14 46.25 -10.99
CA ALA A 752 -21.46 46.82 -10.78
C ALA A 752 -21.43 48.16 -10.02
N ASP A 753 -20.51 48.35 -9.06
CA ASP A 753 -20.29 49.63 -8.37
C ASP A 753 -19.60 50.69 -9.25
N ARG A 754 -19.06 50.29 -10.40
CA ARG A 754 -18.37 51.17 -11.37
C ARG A 754 -19.20 51.46 -12.62
N ALA A 755 -20.32 50.78 -12.80
CA ALA A 755 -21.31 51.01 -13.84
C ALA A 755 -22.45 51.86 -13.27
#